data_AF-A0A2E8S1K9-F1
#
_entry.id   AF-A0A2E8S1K9-F1
#
_cell.length_a   1.000
_cell.length_b   1.000
_cell.length_c   1.000
_cell.angle_alpha   90.00
_cell.angle_beta   90.00
_cell.angle_gamma   90.00
#
_symmetry.space_group_name_H-M   'P 1'
#
loop_
_entity.id
_entity.type
_entity.pdbx_description
1 polymer ?
#
loop_
_entity_poly.entity_id
_entity_poly.type
_entity_poly.pdbx_seq_one_letter_code
_entity_poly.pdbx_strand_id
1 'polypeptide(L)'
;MPVIAGVGFMKKWFVLFSMGFLGFGCSSSDTQPPSVDIQTDVQTPDVSPNTEVVDDASSEVIASPDITNDETSTGDCEEGTGCFGELCENNADCQSGICLPHMGDMVCSNLCVDECPQGWNCVSISLPGSDLAFACVSNFTHLCRPCINDGECSSDQSSNVCVSYGEEGGFCGAPCTEDTECPERFVCEETTSVSGAVSGQCVSEEGVCDCSATSTQLGLLTNCSKTNEFGTCQGNRICSEEGLTDCDAPDAAEEICNGIDDNCDGATDEGTCDDGNPCTEDVCGGEAGCMYTPLSGVACDDDDACTEVDQCIDGTCSGVAITCQDENPCTDDLCYPLTGCVFEANTLSCDDGVDCTVGDTCKDSECTAGVAIACDDGNPCTDDACTATGGCIYTPNTAPCNDQNQCTLNDVCADGVCTSDSILECNDFEPCTTDYCSPDVGCLTSPNNAPCDDANACTLGDSCSEGSCVPGSATMNCDDGNPCTDDICDPEGACLHLPTNAACNDNNECTEFDTCQEGFCVGTGPLMCDDGNPCTYDFCLPGGGCQHDNVVGPCSDGDNCTFDDFCSGGACIGGAIKSCDDGNPCTDDICNATADCEFIPNAQPCDDENACTNEDTCSEGACVGSGSPDCDDGDICTTNICDPAIGCSLEYNSNPCDDDNDCTVTDICTEGSCLGSGEFDCNDGDHCTADSCDPVLGCVSVPADSCCGNSILEGDEECDDGNLENLDGCTSLCTDEHLVIFNYKGSPQTWTVPAGITQVVIEAWGAQGGGSLCCSGTNDDGGQGGYATGTLDVTPGEVLRIYVGQKGDFGNPLSAGGWNGGGGGGHYGGGGGGATDVRKGGTDCLDRIIVAGGGGGGNCGCPDHGQGGDGGGTDGAPGLSFTGWVPAGGGSQTNGGSPGSNGSSGSFCSGSSHLGSYHFAGGGGGWYGGGAAYAAGGGGGSGYIGGVTDGSTSTGGHDGDGKVQFTW
;
A
#
# COMPACT_ATOMS: atom_id res chain seq x y z
N MET A 1 -24.82 39.49 26.68
CA MET A 1 -24.26 40.86 26.60
C MET A 1 -22.99 40.88 27.43
N PRO A 2 -21.89 41.58 27.08
CA PRO A 2 -21.48 42.10 25.76
C PRO A 2 -19.93 42.04 25.53
N VAL A 3 -19.46 42.71 24.45
CA VAL A 3 -18.12 43.37 24.24
C VAL A 3 -16.93 42.47 23.82
N ILE A 4 -16.46 42.46 22.56
CA ILE A 4 -15.70 43.47 21.75
C ILE A 4 -14.18 43.50 22.04
N ALA A 5 -13.43 43.04 21.03
CA ALA A 5 -12.25 43.58 20.34
C ALA A 5 -11.02 44.18 21.07
N GLY A 6 -9.85 43.75 20.56
CA GLY A 6 -8.75 44.62 20.11
C GLY A 6 -7.70 45.03 21.17
N VAL A 7 -6.45 45.39 20.88
CA VAL A 7 -5.69 45.73 19.66
C VAL A 7 -4.20 45.82 20.06
N GLY A 8 -3.25 45.61 19.12
CA GLY A 8 -1.92 46.27 19.12
C GLY A 8 -0.79 45.36 18.65
N PHE A 9 0.13 45.72 17.73
CA PHE A 9 0.59 47.03 17.29
C PHE A 9 1.24 46.99 15.89
N MET A 10 1.28 48.16 15.25
CA MET A 10 1.74 48.46 13.88
C MET A 10 3.21 48.90 13.77
N LYS A 11 3.81 48.61 12.59
CA LYS A 11 4.62 49.47 11.68
C LYS A 11 5.98 50.06 12.11
N LYS A 12 6.98 49.87 11.22
CA LYS A 12 7.62 50.83 10.26
C LYS A 12 9.06 50.32 9.97
N TRP A 13 9.62 50.33 8.76
CA TRP A 13 10.09 51.51 8.01
C TRP A 13 10.25 51.22 6.50
N PHE A 14 10.35 52.30 5.73
CA PHE A 14 10.23 52.44 4.28
C PHE A 14 11.40 53.35 3.81
N VAL A 15 11.68 53.42 2.49
CA VAL A 15 12.42 54.48 1.73
C VAL A 15 13.96 54.25 1.56
N LEU A 16 14.65 54.33 0.39
CA LEU A 16 14.34 54.45 -1.06
C LEU A 16 15.63 54.79 -1.89
N PHE A 17 15.50 54.73 -3.23
CA PHE A 17 16.24 55.44 -4.34
C PHE A 17 17.64 54.89 -4.76
N SER A 18 18.08 54.81 -6.04
CA SER A 18 17.55 55.01 -7.42
C SER A 18 18.67 54.79 -8.47
N MET A 19 18.42 54.44 -9.73
CA MET A 19 18.40 55.29 -10.97
C MET A 19 18.33 54.29 -12.17
N GLY A 20 17.47 54.39 -13.21
CA GLY A 20 17.40 55.37 -14.32
C GLY A 20 18.15 54.82 -15.56
N PHE A 21 17.78 54.91 -16.85
CA PHE A 21 16.82 55.71 -17.63
C PHE A 21 16.83 55.20 -19.12
N LEU A 22 15.70 55.34 -19.87
CA LEU A 22 15.50 55.49 -21.36
C LEU A 22 15.60 54.25 -22.28
N GLY A 23 14.80 54.03 -23.35
CA GLY A 23 13.70 54.78 -24.00
C GLY A 23 13.70 54.58 -25.54
N PHE A 24 12.50 54.60 -26.17
CA PHE A 24 12.15 54.69 -27.63
C PHE A 24 12.29 53.41 -28.51
N GLY A 25 11.43 53.10 -29.48
CA GLY A 25 10.30 53.79 -30.12
C GLY A 25 9.73 52.97 -31.31
N CYS A 26 8.53 53.33 -31.75
CA CYS A 26 7.69 52.70 -32.78
C CYS A 26 8.00 53.22 -34.21
N SER A 27 7.91 52.41 -35.28
CA SER A 27 7.43 52.79 -36.65
C SER A 27 7.64 51.71 -37.73
N SER A 28 6.65 51.64 -38.63
CA SER A 28 6.48 50.93 -39.91
C SER A 28 7.55 51.12 -41.01
N SER A 29 7.69 50.14 -41.92
CA SER A 29 7.43 50.24 -43.40
C SER A 29 8.17 49.19 -44.26
N ASP A 30 7.49 48.72 -45.32
CA ASP A 30 7.96 47.89 -46.46
C ASP A 30 9.27 48.33 -47.15
N THR A 31 10.10 47.36 -47.61
CA THR A 31 10.47 47.07 -49.04
C THR A 31 11.73 46.18 -49.19
N GLN A 32 11.70 45.31 -50.22
CA GLN A 32 12.60 44.24 -50.78
C GLN A 32 14.09 44.60 -51.08
N PRO A 33 15.03 43.78 -51.70
CA PRO A 33 14.99 42.52 -52.54
C PRO A 33 16.16 41.49 -52.25
N PRO A 34 16.54 40.44 -53.06
CA PRO A 34 16.25 40.09 -54.46
C PRO A 34 15.86 38.63 -54.82
N SER A 35 15.48 38.53 -56.10
CA SER A 35 15.06 37.44 -56.99
C SER A 35 16.04 36.29 -57.23
N VAL A 36 15.53 35.08 -57.48
CA VAL A 36 15.87 34.21 -58.64
C VAL A 36 14.67 33.32 -59.02
N ASP A 37 14.29 33.39 -60.30
CA ASP A 37 13.33 32.53 -61.02
C ASP A 37 13.81 31.09 -61.21
N ILE A 38 12.90 30.11 -61.18
CA ILE A 38 12.69 29.16 -62.30
C ILE A 38 11.17 28.82 -62.37
N GLN A 39 10.53 29.25 -63.47
CA GLN A 39 9.29 28.68 -63.97
C GLN A 39 9.57 27.43 -64.81
N THR A 40 8.67 26.45 -64.78
CA THR A 40 8.21 25.79 -66.00
C THR A 40 6.71 25.55 -65.95
N ASP A 41 6.03 26.09 -66.95
CA ASP A 41 4.62 25.97 -67.28
C ASP A 41 4.50 25.18 -68.61
N VAL A 42 3.29 24.71 -68.92
CA VAL A 42 2.76 24.40 -70.27
C VAL A 42 2.85 22.96 -70.85
N GLN A 43 1.66 22.34 -70.87
CA GLN A 43 0.96 21.54 -71.92
C GLN A 43 1.26 20.06 -72.24
N THR A 44 0.13 19.36 -72.36
CA THR A 44 -0.21 18.05 -72.95
C THR A 44 0.02 18.00 -74.48
N PRO A 45 0.06 16.82 -75.17
CA PRO A 45 -1.15 16.07 -75.60
C PRO A 45 -0.98 14.52 -75.69
N ASP A 46 -2.02 13.73 -75.41
CA ASP A 46 -2.93 13.01 -76.35
C ASP A 46 -2.31 11.79 -77.08
N VAL A 47 -2.92 10.60 -76.92
CA VAL A 47 -3.54 9.78 -77.99
C VAL A 47 -4.25 8.56 -77.33
N SER A 48 -5.58 8.53 -77.44
CA SER A 48 -6.45 7.36 -77.27
C SER A 48 -6.40 6.45 -78.52
N PRO A 49 -6.89 5.19 -78.52
CA PRO A 49 -8.32 5.03 -78.77
C PRO A 49 -9.02 3.83 -78.09
N ASN A 50 -10.31 4.04 -77.80
CA ASN A 50 -11.50 3.17 -77.97
C ASN A 50 -11.28 1.67 -78.30
N THR A 51 -12.14 0.78 -77.77
CA THR A 51 -13.46 0.44 -78.35
C THR A 51 -14.29 -0.47 -77.41
N GLU A 52 -15.61 -0.37 -77.59
CA GLU A 52 -16.76 -0.82 -76.82
C GLU A 52 -17.18 -2.31 -76.94
N VAL A 53 -17.88 -2.78 -75.89
CA VAL A 53 -19.19 -3.48 -75.83
C VAL A 53 -19.63 -4.42 -76.97
N VAL A 54 -19.98 -5.69 -76.65
CA VAL A 54 -21.29 -6.32 -76.99
C VAL A 54 -21.60 -7.57 -76.14
N ASP A 55 -22.91 -7.78 -75.95
CA ASP A 55 -23.69 -8.82 -75.27
C ASP A 55 -23.50 -10.27 -75.77
N ASP A 56 -23.93 -11.27 -74.98
CA ASP A 56 -25.17 -12.06 -75.21
C ASP A 56 -25.22 -13.42 -74.45
N ALA A 57 -26.45 -13.79 -74.06
CA ALA A 57 -27.08 -15.12 -74.10
C ALA A 57 -26.81 -16.24 -73.04
N SER A 58 -27.89 -16.53 -72.28
CA SER A 58 -28.63 -17.83 -72.07
C SER A 58 -27.86 -19.11 -71.70
N SER A 59 -28.22 -19.86 -70.64
CA SER A 59 -29.46 -20.65 -70.37
C SER A 59 -29.70 -21.88 -71.27
N GLU A 60 -29.69 -23.08 -70.66
CA GLU A 60 -30.53 -24.28 -70.92
C GLU A 60 -30.60 -25.03 -69.56
N VAL A 61 -31.67 -25.17 -68.78
CA VAL A 61 -33.07 -25.65 -68.91
C VAL A 61 -33.22 -27.16 -69.22
N ILE A 62 -33.59 -27.95 -68.20
CA ILE A 62 -34.52 -29.10 -68.29
C ILE A 62 -35.40 -29.05 -67.02
N ALA A 63 -36.53 -28.35 -67.06
CA ALA A 63 -37.89 -28.87 -67.29
C ALA A 63 -38.48 -29.65 -66.10
N SER A 64 -39.46 -29.00 -65.46
CA SER A 64 -40.46 -29.55 -64.54
C SER A 64 -41.37 -30.58 -65.24
N PRO A 65 -42.09 -31.42 -64.49
CA PRO A 65 -43.51 -31.60 -64.76
C PRO A 65 -44.36 -31.12 -63.58
N ASP A 66 -45.09 -30.03 -63.86
CA ASP A 66 -46.52 -29.86 -63.66
C ASP A 66 -47.24 -31.04 -62.96
N ILE A 67 -47.72 -30.82 -61.72
CA ILE A 67 -48.89 -31.52 -61.19
C ILE A 67 -50.00 -30.49 -61.04
N THR A 68 -50.95 -30.61 -61.95
CA THR A 68 -52.26 -30.01 -61.92
C THR A 68 -53.05 -30.49 -60.72
N ASN A 69 -53.81 -29.58 -60.10
CA ASN A 69 -54.96 -29.90 -59.23
C ASN A 69 -55.83 -30.98 -59.89
N ASP A 70 -55.92 -32.15 -59.25
CA ASP A 70 -57.04 -33.06 -59.41
C ASP A 70 -57.59 -33.36 -58.01
N GLU A 71 -58.89 -33.11 -57.84
CA GLU A 71 -59.60 -33.44 -56.62
C GLU A 71 -59.83 -34.95 -56.54
N THR A 72 -59.91 -35.45 -55.29
CA THR A 72 -60.38 -36.76 -54.88
C THR A 72 -59.44 -37.96 -55.15
N SER A 73 -58.55 -38.21 -54.19
CA SER A 73 -58.13 -39.58 -53.87
C SER A 73 -57.83 -39.69 -52.37
N THR A 74 -58.74 -40.32 -51.63
CA THR A 74 -58.46 -40.97 -50.36
C THR A 74 -57.31 -41.97 -50.58
N GLY A 75 -56.10 -41.57 -50.25
CA GLY A 75 -54.94 -42.46 -50.23
C GLY A 75 -54.63 -42.78 -48.78
N ASP A 76 -55.15 -43.90 -48.30
CA ASP A 76 -54.70 -44.53 -47.07
C ASP A 76 -53.17 -44.63 -47.13
N CYS A 77 -52.50 -43.92 -46.22
CA CYS A 77 -51.10 -44.15 -45.99
C CYS A 77 -50.99 -45.47 -45.21
N GLU A 78 -50.07 -46.36 -45.61
CA GLU A 78 -49.88 -47.63 -44.89
C GLU A 78 -49.12 -47.34 -43.59
N GLU A 79 -49.60 -47.87 -42.45
CA GLU A 79 -48.93 -47.72 -41.14
C GLU A 79 -47.45 -48.12 -41.23
N GLY A 80 -46.56 -47.27 -40.71
CA GLY A 80 -45.11 -47.47 -40.72
C GLY A 80 -44.40 -46.96 -41.98
N THR A 81 -45.04 -46.08 -42.75
CA THR A 81 -44.45 -45.48 -43.96
C THR A 81 -44.07 -44.00 -43.81
N GLY A 82 -44.15 -43.41 -42.61
CA GLY A 82 -43.71 -42.04 -42.35
C GLY A 82 -44.82 -41.00 -42.55
N CYS A 83 -46.05 -41.35 -42.17
CA CYS A 83 -47.23 -40.51 -42.35
C CYS A 83 -47.35 -39.40 -41.31
N PHE A 84 -48.15 -38.38 -41.59
CA PHE A 84 -48.46 -37.32 -40.63
C PHE A 84 -48.95 -37.90 -39.28
N GLY A 85 -48.26 -37.56 -38.20
CA GLY A 85 -48.54 -38.04 -36.84
C GLY A 85 -47.86 -39.35 -36.44
N GLU A 86 -47.15 -40.05 -37.34
CA GLU A 86 -46.34 -41.21 -36.98
C GLU A 86 -45.02 -40.80 -36.33
N LEU A 87 -44.48 -41.61 -35.40
CA LEU A 87 -43.20 -41.36 -34.73
C LEU A 87 -42.03 -41.35 -35.73
N CYS A 88 -41.08 -40.45 -35.51
CA CYS A 88 -39.86 -40.34 -36.31
C CYS A 88 -38.65 -40.03 -35.42
N GLU A 89 -37.47 -40.50 -35.82
CA GLU A 89 -36.21 -40.11 -35.17
C GLU A 89 -35.55 -38.96 -35.92
N ASN A 90 -35.75 -38.89 -37.24
CA ASN A 90 -35.18 -37.87 -38.10
C ASN A 90 -36.07 -37.56 -39.32
N ASN A 91 -35.75 -36.49 -40.04
CA ASN A 91 -36.52 -36.03 -41.21
C ASN A 91 -36.67 -37.08 -42.32
N ALA A 92 -35.76 -38.06 -42.44
CA ALA A 92 -35.83 -39.09 -43.48
C ALA A 92 -36.88 -40.17 -43.19
N ASP A 93 -37.33 -40.28 -41.94
CA ASP A 93 -38.37 -41.23 -41.54
C ASP A 93 -39.76 -40.77 -42.00
N CYS A 94 -39.89 -39.52 -42.44
CA CYS A 94 -41.14 -38.88 -42.83
C CYS A 94 -41.24 -38.71 -44.34
N GLN A 95 -42.38 -39.08 -44.93
CA GLN A 95 -42.60 -38.89 -46.38
C GLN A 95 -42.56 -37.41 -46.79
N SER A 96 -42.94 -36.53 -45.87
CA SER A 96 -42.87 -35.09 -45.99
C SER A 96 -41.45 -34.53 -45.86
N GLY A 97 -40.50 -35.32 -45.38
CA GLY A 97 -39.15 -34.87 -45.02
C GLY A 97 -39.09 -34.06 -43.73
N ILE A 98 -40.14 -34.07 -42.89
CA ILE A 98 -40.26 -33.18 -41.72
C ILE A 98 -40.64 -33.99 -40.48
N CYS A 99 -39.72 -34.04 -39.53
CA CYS A 99 -39.89 -34.63 -38.21
C CYS A 99 -39.90 -33.51 -37.16
N LEU A 100 -41.01 -33.31 -36.45
CA LEU A 100 -41.20 -32.19 -35.51
C LEU A 100 -41.80 -32.67 -34.18
N PRO A 101 -41.56 -31.98 -33.06
CA PRO A 101 -42.06 -32.44 -31.78
C PRO A 101 -43.58 -32.22 -31.60
N HIS A 102 -44.24 -33.17 -30.96
CA HIS A 102 -45.66 -33.21 -30.60
C HIS A 102 -45.84 -34.02 -29.31
N MET A 103 -46.39 -33.42 -28.25
CA MET A 103 -46.63 -34.07 -26.95
C MET A 103 -45.39 -34.74 -26.34
N GLY A 104 -44.23 -34.11 -26.50
CA GLY A 104 -42.97 -34.66 -26.01
C GLY A 104 -42.32 -35.69 -26.95
N ASP A 105 -43.01 -36.25 -27.94
CA ASP A 105 -42.42 -37.15 -28.93
C ASP A 105 -42.10 -36.43 -30.26
N MET A 106 -41.28 -37.05 -31.10
CA MET A 106 -41.01 -36.58 -32.46
C MET A 106 -41.93 -37.30 -33.44
N VAL A 107 -42.76 -36.55 -34.17
CA VAL A 107 -43.70 -37.11 -35.16
C VAL A 107 -43.54 -36.44 -36.52
N CYS A 108 -43.86 -37.20 -37.56
CA CYS A 108 -43.86 -36.72 -38.92
C CYS A 108 -44.93 -35.64 -39.10
N SER A 109 -44.54 -34.50 -39.62
CA SER A 109 -45.42 -33.38 -39.94
C SER A 109 -45.53 -33.15 -41.44
N ASN A 110 -46.38 -32.23 -41.91
CA ASN A 110 -46.57 -31.89 -43.32
C ASN A 110 -46.14 -30.46 -43.60
N LEU A 111 -45.75 -30.21 -44.86
CA LEU A 111 -45.68 -28.85 -45.40
C LEU A 111 -47.08 -28.25 -45.51
N CYS A 112 -47.21 -26.97 -45.24
CA CYS A 112 -48.48 -26.24 -45.25
C CYS A 112 -48.34 -24.93 -46.01
N VAL A 113 -49.45 -24.42 -46.54
CA VAL A 113 -49.50 -23.09 -47.18
C VAL A 113 -50.42 -22.15 -46.40
N ASP A 114 -51.55 -22.66 -45.86
CA ASP A 114 -52.46 -21.88 -45.00
C ASP A 114 -53.25 -22.72 -43.98
N GLU A 115 -53.56 -24.01 -44.25
CA GLU A 115 -54.36 -24.86 -43.35
C GLU A 115 -53.57 -26.08 -42.85
N CYS A 116 -53.63 -26.32 -41.53
CA CYS A 116 -53.11 -27.50 -40.85
C CYS A 116 -54.25 -28.22 -40.08
N PRO A 117 -54.09 -29.51 -39.73
CA PRO A 117 -55.04 -30.22 -38.88
C PRO A 117 -55.26 -29.51 -37.53
N GLN A 118 -56.42 -29.74 -36.90
CA GLN A 118 -56.75 -29.14 -35.59
C GLN A 118 -55.63 -29.42 -34.57
N GLY A 119 -55.20 -28.38 -33.85
CA GLY A 119 -54.10 -28.48 -32.88
C GLY A 119 -52.69 -28.24 -33.48
N TRP A 120 -52.61 -27.93 -34.77
CA TRP A 120 -51.37 -27.61 -35.47
C TRP A 120 -51.48 -26.26 -36.18
N ASN A 121 -50.41 -25.47 -36.15
CA ASN A 121 -50.33 -24.17 -36.80
C ASN A 121 -49.32 -24.18 -37.95
N CYS A 122 -49.68 -23.55 -39.06
CA CYS A 122 -48.78 -23.39 -40.19
C CYS A 122 -47.78 -22.28 -39.90
N VAL A 123 -46.52 -22.64 -39.66
CA VAL A 123 -45.45 -21.69 -39.30
C VAL A 123 -44.24 -21.88 -40.19
N SER A 124 -43.49 -20.79 -40.41
CA SER A 124 -42.24 -20.83 -41.16
C SER A 124 -41.15 -21.45 -40.30
N ILE A 125 -40.57 -22.56 -40.75
CA ILE A 125 -39.44 -23.24 -40.15
C ILE A 125 -38.19 -23.09 -41.03
N SER A 126 -37.02 -23.07 -40.40
CA SER A 126 -35.74 -23.08 -41.11
C SER A 126 -35.22 -24.51 -41.22
N LEU A 127 -35.06 -25.02 -42.44
CA LEU A 127 -34.52 -26.35 -42.69
C LEU A 127 -33.01 -26.26 -43.00
N PRO A 128 -32.18 -27.18 -42.49
CA PRO A 128 -30.75 -27.18 -42.78
C PRO A 128 -30.48 -27.30 -44.29
N GLY A 129 -29.96 -26.25 -44.91
CA GLY A 129 -29.52 -26.27 -46.31
C GLY A 129 -30.53 -25.75 -47.37
N SER A 130 -31.65 -25.14 -46.99
CA SER A 130 -32.56 -24.46 -47.95
C SER A 130 -33.24 -23.20 -47.39
N ASP A 131 -34.01 -22.49 -48.25
CA ASP A 131 -34.88 -21.36 -47.87
C ASP A 131 -35.96 -21.75 -46.82
N LEU A 132 -36.61 -20.73 -46.22
CA LEU A 132 -37.73 -20.88 -45.28
C LEU A 132 -38.85 -21.75 -45.87
N ALA A 133 -39.24 -22.80 -45.14
CA ALA A 133 -40.37 -23.68 -45.49
C ALA A 133 -41.52 -23.50 -44.49
N PHE A 134 -42.77 -23.66 -44.92
CA PHE A 134 -43.92 -23.60 -44.02
C PHE A 134 -44.35 -25.03 -43.67
N ALA A 135 -44.39 -25.35 -42.38
CA ALA A 135 -44.76 -26.67 -41.89
C ALA A 135 -45.79 -26.56 -40.76
N CYS A 136 -46.59 -27.62 -40.61
CA CYS A 136 -47.49 -27.72 -39.47
C CYS A 136 -46.65 -27.97 -38.21
N VAL A 137 -46.62 -27.03 -37.28
CA VAL A 137 -46.01 -27.22 -35.96
C VAL A 137 -47.12 -27.42 -34.94
N SER A 138 -46.95 -28.38 -34.03
CA SER A 138 -47.95 -28.67 -33.03
C SER A 138 -48.06 -27.53 -32.03
N ASN A 139 -49.27 -27.26 -31.55
CA ASN A 139 -49.50 -26.37 -30.41
C ASN A 139 -49.20 -27.04 -29.06
N PHE A 140 -48.92 -28.34 -29.06
CA PHE A 140 -48.75 -29.19 -27.89
C PHE A 140 -47.33 -29.76 -27.77
N THR A 141 -46.34 -29.09 -28.34
CA THR A 141 -44.93 -29.54 -28.44
C THR A 141 -44.35 -30.03 -27.11
N HIS A 142 -44.71 -29.38 -26.01
CA HIS A 142 -44.21 -29.68 -24.67
C HIS A 142 -45.26 -30.28 -23.73
N LEU A 143 -46.48 -30.57 -24.22
CA LEU A 143 -47.56 -31.09 -23.38
C LEU A 143 -47.14 -32.41 -22.70
N CYS A 144 -47.43 -32.55 -21.41
CA CYS A 144 -47.06 -33.69 -20.56
C CYS A 144 -45.55 -33.92 -20.36
N ARG A 145 -44.70 -32.97 -20.74
CA ARG A 145 -43.25 -33.06 -20.47
C ARG A 145 -42.98 -32.75 -18.99
N PRO A 146 -42.14 -33.54 -18.26
CA PRO A 146 -41.74 -33.20 -16.90
C PRO A 146 -41.10 -31.82 -16.84
N CYS A 147 -41.38 -31.08 -15.78
CA CYS A 147 -40.85 -29.74 -15.59
C CYS A 147 -40.71 -29.36 -14.11
N ILE A 148 -39.79 -28.44 -13.86
CA ILE A 148 -39.52 -27.80 -12.56
C ILE A 148 -40.12 -26.40 -12.52
N ASN A 149 -40.09 -25.70 -13.66
CA ASN A 149 -40.45 -24.29 -13.79
C ASN A 149 -41.15 -24.03 -15.14
N ASP A 150 -41.84 -22.89 -15.23
CA ASP A 150 -42.64 -22.54 -16.41
C ASP A 150 -41.80 -22.33 -17.68
N GLY A 151 -40.52 -21.95 -17.55
CA GLY A 151 -39.62 -21.75 -18.67
C GLY A 151 -39.34 -23.03 -19.45
N GLU A 152 -39.36 -24.18 -18.78
CA GLU A 152 -39.16 -25.49 -19.40
C GLU A 152 -40.34 -25.92 -20.28
N CYS A 153 -41.48 -25.23 -20.17
CA CYS A 153 -42.68 -25.54 -20.96
C CYS A 153 -42.85 -24.63 -22.18
N SER A 154 -42.09 -23.55 -22.26
CA SER A 154 -42.30 -22.48 -23.23
C SER A 154 -41.07 -22.20 -24.10
N SER A 155 -41.33 -21.83 -25.36
CA SER A 155 -40.42 -21.03 -26.19
C SER A 155 -41.01 -19.61 -26.33
N ASP A 156 -40.24 -18.62 -26.79
CA ASP A 156 -40.50 -17.16 -26.75
C ASP A 156 -41.87 -16.63 -27.27
N GLN A 157 -42.83 -17.49 -27.61
CA GLN A 157 -44.17 -17.17 -28.12
C GLN A 157 -45.33 -18.01 -27.52
N SER A 158 -45.10 -18.91 -26.55
CA SER A 158 -46.16 -19.77 -25.96
C SER A 158 -46.47 -19.45 -24.49
N SER A 159 -47.73 -19.54 -24.06
CA SER A 159 -48.17 -19.38 -22.66
C SER A 159 -48.30 -20.72 -21.92
N ASN A 160 -47.40 -21.65 -22.21
CA ASN A 160 -47.36 -22.95 -21.56
C ASN A 160 -46.71 -22.78 -20.20
N VAL A 161 -47.27 -23.43 -19.18
CA VAL A 161 -46.76 -23.35 -17.81
C VAL A 161 -46.55 -24.74 -17.24
N CYS A 162 -45.69 -24.84 -16.26
CA CYS A 162 -45.45 -26.08 -15.55
C CYS A 162 -46.55 -26.27 -14.51
N VAL A 163 -47.42 -27.25 -14.74
CA VAL A 163 -48.59 -27.54 -13.91
C VAL A 163 -48.24 -28.56 -12.85
N SER A 164 -48.58 -28.31 -11.59
CA SER A 164 -48.36 -29.28 -10.52
C SER A 164 -49.46 -30.35 -10.50
N TYR A 165 -49.04 -31.62 -10.52
CA TYR A 165 -49.88 -32.81 -10.35
C TYR A 165 -49.77 -33.39 -8.93
N GLY A 166 -49.34 -32.60 -7.94
CA GLY A 166 -49.20 -33.05 -6.54
C GLY A 166 -47.93 -33.88 -6.30
N GLU A 167 -48.07 -35.06 -5.69
CA GLU A 167 -46.94 -35.95 -5.31
C GLU A 167 -46.19 -36.56 -6.52
N GLU A 168 -46.80 -36.48 -7.70
CA GLU A 168 -46.26 -36.95 -8.99
C GLU A 168 -45.38 -35.90 -9.68
N GLY A 169 -45.35 -34.66 -9.16
CA GLY A 169 -44.50 -33.57 -9.65
C GLY A 169 -45.19 -32.59 -10.62
N GLY A 170 -44.40 -31.72 -11.23
CA GLY A 170 -44.79 -30.80 -12.30
C GLY A 170 -44.68 -31.39 -13.71
N PHE A 171 -45.70 -31.11 -14.53
CA PHE A 171 -45.70 -31.42 -15.97
C PHE A 171 -46.24 -30.25 -16.79
N CYS A 172 -45.68 -30.07 -17.98
CA CYS A 172 -46.03 -28.96 -18.86
C CYS A 172 -47.46 -29.06 -19.38
N GLY A 173 -48.24 -28.00 -19.16
CA GLY A 173 -49.55 -27.79 -19.76
C GLY A 173 -49.48 -27.03 -21.08
N ALA A 174 -50.59 -27.05 -21.82
CA ALA A 174 -50.81 -26.18 -22.98
C ALA A 174 -52.06 -25.31 -22.76
N PRO A 175 -52.05 -24.04 -23.16
CA PRO A 175 -53.15 -23.11 -22.86
C PRO A 175 -54.46 -23.53 -23.52
N CYS A 176 -55.57 -23.40 -22.79
CA CYS A 176 -56.92 -23.70 -23.27
C CYS A 176 -57.97 -22.83 -22.57
N THR A 177 -59.16 -22.77 -23.17
CA THR A 177 -60.35 -22.12 -22.60
C THR A 177 -61.57 -23.04 -22.52
N GLU A 178 -61.65 -24.07 -23.37
CA GLU A 178 -62.68 -25.11 -23.37
C GLU A 178 -62.08 -26.47 -23.73
N ASP A 179 -62.71 -27.57 -23.29
CA ASP A 179 -62.20 -28.95 -23.51
C ASP A 179 -62.01 -29.34 -24.97
N THR A 180 -62.76 -28.71 -25.89
CA THR A 180 -62.66 -28.97 -27.34
C THR A 180 -61.34 -28.50 -27.96
N GLU A 181 -60.56 -27.69 -27.23
CA GLU A 181 -59.25 -27.20 -27.62
C GLU A 181 -58.13 -28.16 -27.19
N CYS A 182 -58.40 -29.07 -26.24
CA CYS A 182 -57.43 -30.03 -25.76
C CYS A 182 -57.44 -31.33 -26.59
N PRO A 183 -56.28 -32.00 -26.73
CA PRO A 183 -56.20 -33.30 -27.39
C PRO A 183 -56.95 -34.40 -26.61
N GLU A 184 -57.22 -35.54 -27.27
CA GLU A 184 -57.85 -36.68 -26.58
C GLU A 184 -57.05 -37.10 -25.34
N ARG A 185 -57.76 -37.38 -24.22
CA ARG A 185 -57.23 -37.68 -22.86
C ARG A 185 -56.73 -36.46 -22.06
N PHE A 186 -56.92 -35.26 -22.59
CA PHE A 186 -56.65 -34.02 -21.86
C PHE A 186 -57.91 -33.19 -21.71
N VAL A 187 -58.11 -32.63 -20.52
CA VAL A 187 -59.24 -31.76 -20.18
C VAL A 187 -58.72 -30.36 -19.88
N CYS A 188 -59.51 -29.33 -20.19
CA CYS A 188 -59.11 -27.97 -19.91
C CYS A 188 -59.43 -27.60 -18.46
N GLU A 189 -58.41 -27.47 -17.61
CA GLU A 189 -58.58 -27.09 -16.21
C GLU A 189 -57.90 -25.76 -15.88
N GLU A 190 -58.53 -24.96 -15.03
CA GLU A 190 -57.91 -23.78 -14.44
C GLU A 190 -56.95 -24.24 -13.34
N THR A 191 -55.66 -24.16 -13.63
CA THR A 191 -54.61 -24.64 -12.75
C THR A 191 -53.65 -23.52 -12.35
N THR A 192 -52.96 -23.74 -11.24
CA THR A 192 -51.89 -22.85 -10.77
C THR A 192 -50.56 -23.48 -11.17
N SER A 193 -49.76 -22.73 -11.93
CA SER A 193 -48.42 -23.17 -12.28
C SER A 193 -47.52 -23.24 -11.04
N VAL A 194 -46.40 -23.95 -11.15
CA VAL A 194 -45.36 -23.98 -10.11
C VAL A 194 -44.79 -22.60 -9.79
N SER A 195 -44.91 -21.61 -10.69
CA SER A 195 -44.55 -20.20 -10.43
C SER A 195 -45.68 -19.36 -9.80
N GLY A 196 -46.85 -19.97 -9.57
CA GLY A 196 -48.03 -19.32 -8.97
C GLY A 196 -48.97 -18.65 -9.98
N ALA A 197 -48.76 -18.80 -11.29
CA ALA A 197 -49.62 -18.22 -12.31
C ALA A 197 -50.88 -19.07 -12.53
N VAL A 198 -52.07 -18.46 -12.44
CA VAL A 198 -53.34 -19.16 -12.69
C VAL A 198 -53.73 -19.01 -14.16
N SER A 199 -53.90 -20.12 -14.87
CA SER A 199 -54.37 -20.13 -16.27
C SER A 199 -55.06 -21.44 -16.63
N GLY A 200 -55.90 -21.42 -17.66
CA GLY A 200 -56.50 -22.63 -18.23
C GLY A 200 -55.45 -23.42 -19.00
N GLN A 201 -55.21 -24.67 -18.59
CA GLN A 201 -54.23 -25.56 -19.21
C GLN A 201 -54.84 -26.93 -19.50
N CYS A 202 -54.49 -27.52 -20.63
CA CYS A 202 -54.77 -28.91 -20.93
C CYS A 202 -53.96 -29.78 -19.98
N VAL A 203 -54.65 -30.51 -19.10
CA VAL A 203 -54.07 -31.43 -18.13
C VAL A 203 -54.57 -32.85 -18.38
N SER A 204 -53.74 -33.85 -18.06
CA SER A 204 -54.08 -35.26 -18.23
C SER A 204 -55.30 -35.63 -17.37
N GLU A 205 -56.31 -36.26 -17.97
CA GLU A 205 -57.51 -36.76 -17.26
C GLU A 205 -57.16 -37.80 -16.18
N GLU A 206 -56.02 -38.48 -16.31
CA GLU A 206 -55.57 -39.51 -15.38
C GLU A 206 -54.77 -38.94 -14.20
N GLY A 207 -54.43 -37.64 -14.23
CA GLY A 207 -53.63 -37.00 -13.18
C GLY A 207 -52.16 -37.44 -13.15
N VAL A 208 -51.68 -38.12 -14.20
CA VAL A 208 -50.28 -38.51 -14.41
C VAL A 208 -49.98 -38.37 -15.90
N CYS A 209 -48.74 -38.03 -16.23
CA CYS A 209 -48.21 -38.03 -17.60
C CYS A 209 -47.15 -39.13 -17.73
N ASP A 210 -47.22 -39.91 -18.81
CA ASP A 210 -46.19 -40.90 -19.13
C ASP A 210 -44.92 -40.21 -19.66
N CYS A 211 -43.76 -40.82 -19.37
CA CYS A 211 -42.48 -40.38 -19.91
C CYS A 211 -42.42 -40.65 -21.42
N SER A 212 -42.39 -39.57 -22.23
CA SER A 212 -42.11 -39.67 -23.67
C SER A 212 -40.70 -40.21 -23.93
N ALA A 213 -40.46 -40.73 -25.14
CA ALA A 213 -39.13 -41.24 -25.52
C ALA A 213 -38.08 -40.11 -25.45
N THR A 214 -38.46 -38.91 -25.89
CA THR A 214 -37.61 -37.71 -25.82
C THR A 214 -37.37 -37.29 -24.37
N SER A 215 -38.37 -37.36 -23.49
CA SER A 215 -38.20 -37.03 -22.06
C SER A 215 -37.20 -37.95 -21.37
N THR A 216 -37.21 -39.22 -21.73
CA THR A 216 -36.27 -40.23 -21.21
C THR A 216 -34.86 -40.00 -21.76
N GLN A 217 -34.73 -39.74 -23.07
CA GLN A 217 -33.44 -39.45 -23.70
C GLN A 217 -32.79 -38.17 -23.16
N LEU A 218 -33.61 -37.15 -22.90
CA LEU A 218 -33.15 -35.87 -22.36
C LEU A 218 -32.99 -35.87 -20.83
N GLY A 219 -33.35 -36.96 -20.14
CA GLY A 219 -33.26 -37.06 -18.69
C GLY A 219 -34.07 -36.00 -17.95
N LEU A 220 -35.24 -35.63 -18.49
CA LEU A 220 -36.05 -34.55 -17.93
C LEU A 220 -36.58 -34.94 -16.55
N LEU A 221 -36.66 -33.95 -15.67
CA LEU A 221 -36.91 -34.16 -14.26
C LEU A 221 -38.08 -33.32 -13.76
N THR A 222 -38.64 -33.72 -12.62
CA THR A 222 -39.73 -33.01 -11.97
C THR A 222 -39.54 -33.00 -10.45
N ASN A 223 -40.03 -31.94 -9.80
CA ASN A 223 -39.88 -31.77 -8.35
C ASN A 223 -40.68 -32.84 -7.58
N CYS A 224 -40.15 -33.27 -6.44
CA CYS A 224 -40.82 -34.11 -5.46
C CYS A 224 -40.40 -33.72 -4.04
N SER A 225 -41.12 -34.20 -3.03
CA SER A 225 -40.74 -34.00 -1.63
C SER A 225 -40.92 -35.26 -0.78
N LYS A 226 -40.12 -35.38 0.28
CA LYS A 226 -40.30 -36.34 1.37
C LYS A 226 -40.58 -35.59 2.66
N THR A 227 -41.57 -36.04 3.42
CA THR A 227 -41.95 -35.43 4.71
C THR A 227 -41.89 -36.48 5.82
N ASN A 228 -41.24 -36.14 6.94
CA ASN A 228 -41.25 -36.94 8.16
C ASN A 228 -41.42 -36.05 9.41
N GLU A 229 -41.04 -36.54 10.61
CA GLU A 229 -41.19 -35.78 11.87
C GLU A 229 -40.17 -34.63 12.05
N PHE A 230 -39.07 -34.65 11.29
CA PHE A 230 -38.00 -33.66 11.36
C PHE A 230 -38.17 -32.53 10.34
N GLY A 231 -38.78 -32.81 9.18
CA GLY A 231 -39.10 -31.77 8.20
C GLY A 231 -39.58 -32.28 6.86
N THR A 232 -39.52 -31.41 5.84
CA THR A 232 -39.90 -31.74 4.45
C THR A 232 -38.78 -31.40 3.49
N CYS A 233 -38.05 -32.41 3.04
CA CYS A 233 -36.99 -32.26 2.07
C CYS A 233 -37.53 -32.30 0.65
N GLN A 234 -36.99 -31.43 -0.20
CA GLN A 234 -37.28 -31.41 -1.64
C GLN A 234 -36.23 -32.25 -2.38
N GLY A 235 -36.64 -32.80 -3.52
CA GLY A 235 -35.79 -33.54 -4.42
C GLY A 235 -36.43 -33.58 -5.81
N ASN A 236 -35.91 -34.46 -6.64
CA ASN A 236 -36.29 -34.64 -8.02
C ASN A 236 -36.66 -36.10 -8.31
N ARG A 237 -37.47 -36.25 -9.35
CA ARG A 237 -37.72 -37.53 -10.04
C ARG A 237 -37.29 -37.38 -11.48
N ILE A 238 -36.63 -38.38 -12.02
CA ILE A 238 -36.11 -38.38 -13.40
C ILE A 238 -36.99 -39.28 -14.26
N CYS A 239 -37.29 -38.88 -15.49
CA CYS A 239 -37.97 -39.76 -16.44
C CYS A 239 -37.07 -40.92 -16.88
N SER A 240 -37.60 -42.14 -16.81
CA SER A 240 -36.95 -43.37 -17.27
C SER A 240 -37.90 -44.20 -18.15
N GLU A 241 -37.39 -45.27 -18.77
CA GLU A 241 -38.21 -46.22 -19.55
C GLU A 241 -39.30 -46.91 -18.71
N GLU A 242 -39.16 -46.95 -17.38
CA GLU A 242 -40.16 -47.51 -16.44
C GLU A 242 -41.09 -46.43 -15.84
N GLY A 243 -40.96 -45.16 -16.27
CA GLY A 243 -41.67 -44.00 -15.72
C GLY A 243 -40.76 -43.10 -14.88
N LEU A 244 -41.36 -42.24 -14.03
CA LEU A 244 -40.60 -41.40 -13.10
C LEU A 244 -39.92 -42.25 -12.01
N THR A 245 -38.67 -41.94 -11.70
CA THR A 245 -37.95 -42.58 -10.59
C THR A 245 -38.59 -42.28 -9.23
N ASP A 246 -38.17 -43.02 -8.20
CA ASP A 246 -38.42 -42.66 -6.82
C ASP A 246 -37.84 -41.27 -6.51
N CYS A 247 -38.45 -40.58 -5.56
CA CYS A 247 -38.00 -39.26 -5.12
C CYS A 247 -36.62 -39.36 -4.46
N ASP A 248 -35.65 -38.64 -4.99
CA ASP A 248 -34.27 -38.62 -4.48
C ASP A 248 -34.06 -37.71 -3.27
N ALA A 249 -35.10 -36.99 -2.82
CA ALA A 249 -35.04 -36.12 -1.65
C ALA A 249 -34.46 -36.88 -0.44
N PRO A 250 -33.57 -36.28 0.35
CA PRO A 250 -33.10 -36.89 1.60
C PRO A 250 -34.26 -37.05 2.59
N ASP A 251 -34.11 -38.00 3.53
CA ASP A 251 -35.03 -38.08 4.66
C ASP A 251 -34.57 -37.02 5.69
N ALA A 252 -35.46 -36.10 6.08
CA ALA A 252 -35.13 -35.10 7.09
C ALA A 252 -34.71 -35.76 8.43
N ALA A 253 -33.72 -35.20 9.12
CA ALA A 253 -33.16 -35.68 10.35
C ALA A 253 -33.00 -34.54 11.38
N GLU A 254 -32.57 -34.87 12.59
CA GLU A 254 -32.21 -33.88 13.61
C GLU A 254 -30.89 -33.20 13.22
N GLU A 255 -30.86 -31.87 13.31
CA GLU A 255 -29.69 -31.04 12.97
C GLU A 255 -28.44 -31.44 13.74
N ILE A 256 -27.34 -31.59 12.99
CA ILE A 256 -26.00 -31.78 13.55
C ILE A 256 -25.02 -30.91 12.76
N CYS A 257 -24.05 -30.30 13.45
CA CYS A 257 -23.04 -29.44 12.83
C CYS A 257 -22.14 -30.21 11.84
N ASN A 258 -22.58 -30.31 10.59
CA ASN A 258 -21.95 -31.06 9.51
C ASN A 258 -21.97 -30.32 8.16
N GLY A 259 -22.59 -29.13 8.09
CA GLY A 259 -22.69 -28.33 6.88
C GLY A 259 -23.84 -28.72 5.94
N ILE A 260 -24.81 -29.51 6.43
CA ILE A 260 -25.99 -29.97 5.71
C ILE A 260 -27.22 -29.48 6.47
N ASP A 261 -28.23 -28.98 5.75
CA ASP A 261 -29.57 -28.73 6.28
C ASP A 261 -30.28 -30.08 6.45
N ASP A 262 -30.04 -30.73 7.59
CA ASP A 262 -30.49 -32.09 7.87
C ASP A 262 -32.03 -32.14 8.03
N ASN A 263 -32.66 -31.08 8.51
CA ASN A 263 -34.10 -30.98 8.75
C ASN A 263 -34.86 -30.36 7.57
N CYS A 264 -34.16 -29.82 6.57
CA CYS A 264 -34.69 -29.21 5.35
C CYS A 264 -35.62 -28.00 5.60
N ASP A 265 -35.38 -27.21 6.65
CA ASP A 265 -36.15 -26.00 6.95
C ASP A 265 -35.61 -24.73 6.26
N GLY A 266 -34.48 -24.86 5.56
CA GLY A 266 -33.82 -23.80 4.81
C GLY A 266 -32.77 -23.04 5.60
N ALA A 267 -32.50 -23.43 6.85
CA ALA A 267 -31.34 -23.01 7.60
C ALA A 267 -30.32 -24.17 7.67
N THR A 268 -29.03 -23.84 7.67
CA THR A 268 -27.96 -24.83 7.78
C THR A 268 -27.33 -24.69 9.15
N ASP A 269 -27.31 -25.78 9.92
CA ASP A 269 -26.68 -25.87 11.24
C ASP A 269 -27.18 -24.81 12.26
N GLU A 270 -28.47 -24.43 12.23
CA GLU A 270 -29.07 -23.35 13.03
C GLU A 270 -29.23 -23.65 14.52
N GLY A 271 -28.85 -24.86 14.92
CA GLY A 271 -28.76 -25.23 16.31
C GLY A 271 -27.89 -26.45 16.52
N THR A 272 -26.58 -26.26 16.70
CA THR A 272 -25.78 -26.96 17.73
C THR A 272 -24.28 -26.67 17.60
N CYS A 273 -23.75 -25.89 18.53
CA CYS A 273 -22.34 -25.95 18.92
C CYS A 273 -22.07 -25.41 20.33
N ASP A 274 -23.09 -25.17 21.18
CA ASP A 274 -22.91 -24.58 22.51
C ASP A 274 -22.27 -25.58 23.51
N ASP A 275 -21.04 -25.31 23.98
CA ASP A 275 -20.38 -26.12 25.02
C ASP A 275 -20.68 -25.66 26.45
N GLY A 276 -21.44 -24.58 26.60
CA GLY A 276 -21.77 -23.97 27.88
C GLY A 276 -20.63 -23.16 28.51
N ASN A 277 -19.54 -22.89 27.78
CA ASN A 277 -18.46 -22.03 28.24
C ASN A 277 -18.62 -20.59 27.68
N PRO A 278 -18.96 -19.59 28.51
CA PRO A 278 -19.10 -18.20 28.05
C PRO A 278 -17.79 -17.57 27.58
N CYS A 279 -16.65 -18.24 27.77
CA CYS A 279 -15.33 -17.83 27.30
C CYS A 279 -14.88 -18.50 26.01
N THR A 280 -15.75 -19.23 25.33
CA THR A 280 -15.54 -19.66 23.96
C THR A 280 -16.57 -19.00 23.05
N GLU A 281 -16.12 -18.66 21.84
CA GLU A 281 -17.02 -18.37 20.75
C GLU A 281 -17.30 -19.68 20.02
N ASP A 282 -18.53 -20.12 20.12
CA ASP A 282 -18.99 -21.42 19.65
C ASP A 282 -19.51 -21.26 18.22
N VAL A 283 -18.72 -21.72 17.26
CA VAL A 283 -19.02 -21.58 15.84
C VAL A 283 -19.15 -22.97 15.22
N CYS A 284 -20.26 -23.21 14.54
CA CYS A 284 -20.39 -24.38 13.70
C CYS A 284 -19.60 -24.17 12.40
N GLY A 285 -18.60 -25.03 12.15
CA GLY A 285 -17.68 -24.94 11.02
C GLY A 285 -18.09 -25.77 9.79
N GLY A 286 -19.34 -26.21 9.69
CA GLY A 286 -19.76 -27.14 8.64
C GLY A 286 -19.04 -28.49 8.76
N GLU A 287 -18.32 -28.93 7.71
CA GLU A 287 -17.54 -30.19 7.72
C GLU A 287 -16.46 -30.25 8.81
N ALA A 288 -16.00 -29.10 9.32
CA ALA A 288 -15.01 -29.03 10.40
C ALA A 288 -15.61 -29.35 11.79
N GLY A 289 -16.93 -29.46 11.91
CA GLY A 289 -17.65 -29.68 13.16
C GLY A 289 -17.65 -28.46 14.10
N CYS A 290 -18.01 -28.67 15.36
CA CYS A 290 -18.05 -27.61 16.37
C CYS A 290 -16.65 -27.07 16.66
N MET A 291 -16.46 -25.78 16.50
CA MET A 291 -15.23 -25.07 16.84
C MET A 291 -15.48 -24.13 18.02
N TYR A 292 -14.59 -24.21 19.01
CA TYR A 292 -14.64 -23.43 20.24
C TYR A 292 -13.44 -22.50 20.27
N THR A 293 -13.64 -21.23 19.89
CA THR A 293 -12.53 -20.28 19.82
C THR A 293 -12.33 -19.61 21.18
N PRO A 294 -11.15 -19.73 21.82
CA PRO A 294 -10.89 -19.10 23.11
C PRO A 294 -11.02 -17.57 23.03
N LEU A 295 -11.91 -16.99 23.84
CA LEU A 295 -12.08 -15.55 23.94
C LEU A 295 -11.18 -14.97 25.05
N SER A 296 -10.77 -13.72 24.86
CA SER A 296 -9.99 -12.94 25.83
C SER A 296 -10.59 -11.54 25.99
N GLY A 297 -10.80 -11.10 27.24
CA GLY A 297 -11.33 -9.76 27.59
C GLY A 297 -12.84 -9.62 27.56
N VAL A 298 -13.59 -10.69 27.25
CA VAL A 298 -15.05 -10.73 27.37
C VAL A 298 -15.43 -10.92 28.83
N ALA A 299 -16.46 -10.20 29.29
CA ALA A 299 -16.97 -10.34 30.66
C ALA A 299 -17.59 -11.72 30.83
N CYS A 300 -17.19 -12.43 31.88
CA CYS A 300 -17.71 -13.72 32.28
C CYS A 300 -18.00 -13.69 33.79
N ASP A 301 -18.39 -14.83 34.37
CA ASP A 301 -18.55 -15.01 35.82
C ASP A 301 -17.87 -16.34 36.17
N ASP A 302 -16.89 -16.32 37.08
CA ASP A 302 -16.15 -17.52 37.49
C ASP A 302 -16.78 -18.22 38.70
N ASP A 303 -17.99 -17.79 39.11
CA ASP A 303 -18.73 -18.25 40.28
C ASP A 303 -17.93 -18.10 41.61
N ASP A 304 -16.83 -17.33 41.60
CA ASP A 304 -16.00 -17.06 42.77
C ASP A 304 -16.32 -15.67 43.33
N ALA A 305 -16.96 -15.61 44.49
CA ALA A 305 -17.30 -14.36 45.17
C ALA A 305 -16.07 -13.60 45.71
N CYS A 306 -14.86 -14.14 45.54
CA CYS A 306 -13.58 -13.52 45.89
C CYS A 306 -12.87 -12.86 44.72
N THR A 307 -13.49 -12.81 43.56
CA THR A 307 -12.98 -12.17 42.36
C THR A 307 -13.93 -11.05 41.91
N GLU A 308 -13.37 -10.00 41.32
CA GLU A 308 -14.12 -8.93 40.65
C GLU A 308 -13.60 -8.75 39.23
N VAL A 309 -14.49 -8.25 38.36
CA VAL A 309 -14.19 -7.97 36.95
C VAL A 309 -13.74 -9.24 36.22
N ASP A 310 -14.55 -10.29 36.29
CA ASP A 310 -14.21 -11.58 35.68
C ASP A 310 -14.20 -11.45 34.16
N GLN A 311 -13.07 -11.86 33.59
CA GLN A 311 -12.82 -11.78 32.16
C GLN A 311 -12.25 -13.08 31.67
N CYS A 312 -12.60 -13.40 30.42
CA CYS A 312 -12.00 -14.52 29.75
C CYS A 312 -10.50 -14.25 29.53
N ILE A 313 -9.67 -15.21 29.89
CA ILE A 313 -8.24 -15.24 29.62
C ILE A 313 -7.96 -16.57 28.94
N ASP A 314 -7.65 -16.53 27.64
CA ASP A 314 -7.35 -17.69 26.81
C ASP A 314 -8.39 -18.83 26.96
N GLY A 315 -9.68 -18.49 26.91
CA GLY A 315 -10.78 -19.45 26.92
C GLY A 315 -11.24 -19.91 28.32
N THR A 316 -10.64 -19.39 29.38
CA THR A 316 -11.04 -19.67 30.77
C THR A 316 -11.52 -18.39 31.44
N CYS A 317 -12.65 -18.45 32.15
CA CYS A 317 -13.09 -17.32 32.96
C CYS A 317 -12.20 -17.19 34.19
N SER A 318 -11.59 -16.02 34.38
CA SER A 318 -10.76 -15.71 35.54
C SER A 318 -10.98 -14.27 35.96
N GLY A 319 -11.32 -14.06 37.23
CA GLY A 319 -11.41 -12.72 37.79
C GLY A 319 -10.17 -12.23 38.53
N VAL A 320 -10.21 -10.94 38.87
CA VAL A 320 -9.17 -10.30 39.67
C VAL A 320 -9.50 -10.49 41.14
N ALA A 321 -8.61 -11.11 41.90
CA ALA A 321 -8.85 -11.38 43.33
C ALA A 321 -9.11 -10.08 44.12
N ILE A 322 -10.27 -10.02 44.79
CA ILE A 322 -10.65 -8.95 45.70
C ILE A 322 -9.81 -9.07 46.97
N THR A 323 -9.19 -7.97 47.39
CA THR A 323 -8.57 -7.89 48.72
C THR A 323 -9.63 -7.55 49.76
N CYS A 324 -10.02 -8.53 50.57
CA CYS A 324 -11.00 -8.37 51.66
C CYS A 324 -10.41 -7.62 52.86
N GLN A 325 -9.94 -6.38 52.69
CA GLN A 325 -9.40 -5.58 53.80
C GLN A 325 -10.50 -4.65 54.34
N ASP A 326 -10.90 -4.81 55.61
CA ASP A 326 -11.90 -3.91 56.24
C ASP A 326 -11.28 -2.76 57.05
N GLU A 327 -9.95 -2.61 56.96
CA GLU A 327 -9.14 -1.63 57.70
C GLU A 327 -9.29 -1.74 59.24
N ASN A 328 -9.90 -2.81 59.76
CA ASN A 328 -10.02 -3.05 61.19
C ASN A 328 -8.91 -4.00 61.66
N PRO A 329 -7.92 -3.51 62.43
CA PRO A 329 -6.82 -4.36 62.92
C PRO A 329 -7.30 -5.47 63.89
N CYS A 330 -8.56 -5.41 64.35
CA CYS A 330 -9.18 -6.38 65.23
C CYS A 330 -9.93 -7.50 64.52
N THR A 331 -9.82 -7.61 63.20
CA THR A 331 -10.36 -8.71 62.40
C THR A 331 -9.27 -9.38 61.57
N ASP A 332 -9.43 -10.69 61.39
CA ASP A 332 -8.68 -11.48 60.43
C ASP A 332 -9.52 -11.61 59.16
N ASP A 333 -8.94 -11.11 58.07
CA ASP A 333 -9.59 -10.78 56.82
C ASP A 333 -9.43 -11.93 55.81
N LEU A 334 -10.47 -12.76 55.66
CA LEU A 334 -10.44 -13.97 54.84
C LEU A 334 -11.48 -13.93 53.74
N CYS A 335 -11.10 -14.35 52.53
CA CYS A 335 -12.06 -14.51 51.44
C CYS A 335 -12.40 -15.99 51.21
N TYR A 336 -13.69 -16.30 51.17
CA TYR A 336 -14.19 -17.64 50.86
C TYR A 336 -14.94 -17.65 49.52
N PRO A 337 -14.58 -18.54 48.56
CA PRO A 337 -15.09 -18.49 47.19
C PRO A 337 -16.62 -18.53 47.00
N LEU A 338 -17.37 -19.05 47.96
CA LEU A 338 -18.85 -19.15 47.87
C LEU A 338 -19.59 -18.02 48.61
N THR A 339 -18.92 -17.26 49.47
CA THR A 339 -19.56 -16.29 50.37
C THR A 339 -18.89 -14.92 50.38
N GLY A 340 -17.77 -14.76 49.67
CA GLY A 340 -16.98 -13.53 49.62
C GLY A 340 -16.22 -13.26 50.91
N CYS A 341 -15.97 -11.98 51.18
CA CYS A 341 -15.21 -11.52 52.34
C CYS A 341 -15.88 -11.86 53.68
N VAL A 342 -15.11 -12.45 54.60
CA VAL A 342 -15.50 -12.75 55.97
C VAL A 342 -14.43 -12.20 56.91
N PHE A 343 -14.87 -11.45 57.93
CA PHE A 343 -14.02 -10.76 58.88
C PHE A 343 -14.19 -11.38 60.27
N GLU A 344 -13.21 -12.17 60.73
CA GLU A 344 -13.29 -12.88 62.02
C GLU A 344 -12.56 -12.12 63.13
N ALA A 345 -13.21 -11.92 64.29
CA ALA A 345 -12.63 -11.17 65.41
C ALA A 345 -11.32 -11.77 65.93
N ASN A 346 -10.24 -10.99 65.94
CA ASN A 346 -8.95 -11.38 66.54
C ASN A 346 -8.75 -10.73 67.93
N THR A 347 -7.66 -11.10 68.61
CA THR A 347 -7.33 -10.63 69.98
C THR A 347 -5.97 -9.94 70.06
N LEU A 348 -5.49 -9.45 68.92
CA LEU A 348 -4.18 -8.79 68.83
C LEU A 348 -4.23 -7.40 69.47
N SER A 349 -3.05 -6.80 69.68
CA SER A 349 -2.95 -5.42 70.17
C SER A 349 -3.39 -4.45 69.08
N CYS A 350 -4.15 -3.44 69.46
CA CYS A 350 -4.64 -2.39 68.57
C CYS A 350 -4.38 -1.02 69.22
N ASP A 351 -4.79 0.05 68.54
CA ASP A 351 -4.75 1.42 69.04
C ASP A 351 -6.17 1.98 68.91
N ASP A 352 -6.75 2.46 70.01
CA ASP A 352 -8.13 2.96 70.05
C ASP A 352 -8.27 4.42 69.56
N GLY A 353 -7.16 5.03 69.12
CA GLY A 353 -7.11 6.40 68.63
C GLY A 353 -7.22 7.45 69.73
N VAL A 354 -7.07 7.05 71.01
CA VAL A 354 -7.02 7.96 72.16
C VAL A 354 -5.61 7.99 72.74
N ASP A 355 -4.84 9.02 72.39
CA ASP A 355 -3.43 9.21 72.79
C ASP A 355 -3.16 9.20 74.33
N CYS A 356 -4.21 9.29 75.16
CA CYS A 356 -4.09 9.27 76.62
C CYS A 356 -4.15 7.84 77.21
N THR A 357 -4.31 6.78 76.40
CA THR A 357 -4.30 5.37 76.81
C THR A 357 -3.15 4.61 76.14
N VAL A 358 -2.56 3.64 76.86
CA VAL A 358 -1.53 2.75 76.29
C VAL A 358 -1.83 1.29 76.60
N GLY A 359 -1.62 0.43 75.60
CA GLY A 359 -1.75 -1.03 75.69
C GLY A 359 -3.12 -1.58 75.31
N ASP A 360 -3.75 -1.02 74.29
CA ASP A 360 -5.11 -1.40 73.87
C ASP A 360 -5.14 -2.79 73.20
N THR A 361 -6.23 -3.51 73.40
CA THR A 361 -6.39 -4.89 72.90
C THR A 361 -7.73 -5.10 72.23
N CYS A 362 -7.71 -5.85 71.13
CA CYS A 362 -8.90 -6.23 70.40
C CYS A 362 -9.76 -7.20 71.21
N LYS A 363 -11.05 -6.89 71.30
CA LYS A 363 -12.04 -7.80 71.88
C LYS A 363 -13.37 -7.64 71.17
N ASP A 364 -13.94 -8.76 70.72
CA ASP A 364 -15.24 -8.82 70.04
C ASP A 364 -15.32 -7.85 68.82
N SER A 365 -14.25 -7.82 67.99
CA SER A 365 -14.06 -6.95 66.81
C SER A 365 -13.94 -5.44 67.08
N GLU A 366 -13.83 -5.01 68.33
CA GLU A 366 -13.66 -3.61 68.73
C GLU A 366 -12.34 -3.42 69.50
N CYS A 367 -11.62 -2.32 69.22
CA CYS A 367 -10.41 -1.97 69.95
C CYS A 367 -10.77 -1.35 71.30
N THR A 368 -10.33 -1.97 72.40
CA THR A 368 -10.71 -1.53 73.76
C THR A 368 -9.55 -0.83 74.49
N ALA A 369 -9.84 0.37 75.00
CA ALA A 369 -8.92 1.26 75.71
C ALA A 369 -8.17 0.61 76.87
N GLY A 370 -6.85 0.80 76.89
CA GLY A 370 -5.90 0.38 77.90
C GLY A 370 -5.80 1.35 79.09
N VAL A 371 -4.61 1.47 79.68
CA VAL A 371 -4.42 2.22 80.94
C VAL A 371 -4.16 3.71 80.66
N ALA A 372 -4.83 4.61 81.39
CA ALA A 372 -4.70 6.07 81.22
C ALA A 372 -3.40 6.67 81.81
N ILE A 373 -2.75 7.59 81.08
CA ILE A 373 -1.50 8.29 81.45
C ILE A 373 -1.75 9.54 82.31
N ALA A 374 -0.85 9.81 83.28
CA ALA A 374 -0.83 11.04 84.08
C ALA A 374 0.25 12.02 83.56
N CYS A 375 -0.16 13.25 83.24
CA CYS A 375 0.64 14.25 82.53
C CYS A 375 1.03 15.42 83.45
N ASP A 376 2.03 15.26 84.31
CA ASP A 376 2.62 16.37 85.11
C ASP A 376 4.09 16.48 84.72
N ASP A 377 4.50 17.61 84.15
CA ASP A 377 5.86 17.81 83.65
C ASP A 377 6.80 18.46 84.69
N GLY A 378 6.27 18.82 85.87
CA GLY A 378 7.02 19.40 86.97
C GLY A 378 7.52 20.82 86.72
N ASN A 379 7.04 21.51 85.69
CA ASN A 379 7.41 22.89 85.37
C ASN A 379 6.36 23.88 85.93
N PRO A 380 6.73 24.80 86.85
CA PRO A 380 5.78 25.75 87.43
C PRO A 380 5.23 26.78 86.41
N CYS A 381 5.83 26.88 85.23
CA CYS A 381 5.43 27.79 84.15
C CYS A 381 4.44 27.18 83.14
N THR A 382 3.93 25.96 83.41
CA THR A 382 2.94 25.29 82.58
C THR A 382 1.77 24.78 83.42
N ASP A 383 0.58 24.80 82.83
CA ASP A 383 -0.62 24.17 83.39
C ASP A 383 -0.92 22.90 82.59
N ASP A 384 -0.90 21.75 83.27
CA ASP A 384 -0.83 20.45 82.62
C ASP A 384 -2.20 19.73 82.56
N ALA A 385 -2.56 19.19 81.39
CA ALA A 385 -3.78 18.40 81.18
C ALA A 385 -3.59 17.32 80.11
N CYS A 386 -4.34 16.22 80.15
CA CYS A 386 -4.39 15.24 79.04
C CYS A 386 -5.66 15.46 78.22
N THR A 387 -5.53 15.51 76.88
CA THR A 387 -6.68 15.63 75.97
C THR A 387 -6.77 14.43 75.04
N ALA A 388 -7.99 13.94 74.84
CA ALA A 388 -8.25 12.63 74.24
C ALA A 388 -7.79 12.45 72.78
N THR A 389 -7.34 13.50 72.09
CA THR A 389 -6.88 13.44 70.69
C THR A 389 -5.49 14.08 70.47
N GLY A 390 -4.76 14.40 71.54
CA GLY A 390 -3.43 14.99 71.43
C GLY A 390 -2.47 14.68 72.58
N GLY A 391 -2.83 13.73 73.44
CA GLY A 391 -2.01 13.31 74.59
C GLY A 391 -1.84 14.40 75.65
N CYS A 392 -0.72 14.35 76.36
CA CYS A 392 -0.35 15.30 77.40
C CYS A 392 -0.07 16.70 76.81
N ILE A 393 -0.86 17.69 77.21
CA ILE A 393 -0.69 19.09 76.84
C ILE A 393 -0.26 19.92 78.06
N TYR A 394 0.81 20.69 77.89
CA TYR A 394 1.43 21.52 78.93
C TYR A 394 1.32 22.98 78.48
N THR A 395 0.34 23.70 78.99
CA THR A 395 -0.01 25.02 78.44
C THR A 395 0.78 26.12 79.14
N PRO A 396 1.61 26.91 78.45
CA PRO A 396 2.37 28.00 79.05
C PRO A 396 1.52 28.98 79.86
N ASN A 397 1.91 29.23 81.11
CA ASN A 397 1.29 30.24 81.97
C ASN A 397 2.22 31.45 82.17
N THR A 398 1.68 32.53 82.74
CA THR A 398 2.42 33.78 82.99
C THR A 398 2.62 34.07 84.47
N ALA A 399 2.65 33.01 85.29
CA ALA A 399 2.82 33.14 86.73
C ALA A 399 4.25 33.62 87.08
N PRO A 400 4.46 34.26 88.25
CA PRO A 400 5.79 34.56 88.72
C PRO A 400 6.57 33.29 89.01
N CYS A 401 7.85 33.27 88.65
CA CYS A 401 8.75 32.14 88.86
C CYS A 401 10.12 32.64 89.34
N ASN A 402 11.08 31.75 89.59
CA ASN A 402 12.42 32.14 90.01
C ASN A 402 13.45 31.24 89.31
N ASP A 403 14.39 31.84 88.59
CA ASP A 403 15.39 31.12 87.81
C ASP A 403 16.69 30.80 88.60
N GLN A 404 16.72 31.18 89.88
CA GLN A 404 17.83 31.04 90.83
C GLN A 404 19.15 31.71 90.43
N ASN A 405 19.15 32.62 89.46
CA ASN A 405 20.34 33.34 89.00
C ASN A 405 20.44 34.72 89.68
N GLN A 406 21.58 35.04 90.32
CA GLN A 406 21.76 36.32 91.01
C GLN A 406 22.00 37.51 90.08
N CYS A 407 22.20 37.28 88.79
CA CYS A 407 22.41 38.31 87.76
C CYS A 407 21.10 38.71 87.04
N THR A 408 19.95 38.15 87.41
CA THR A 408 18.62 38.42 86.86
C THR A 408 17.69 38.99 87.93
N LEU A 409 16.77 39.87 87.53
CA LEU A 409 15.80 40.52 88.44
C LEU A 409 14.38 40.45 87.86
N ASN A 410 13.43 40.06 88.71
CA ASN A 410 11.97 39.98 88.46
C ASN A 410 11.52 38.92 87.45
N ASP A 411 11.78 37.65 87.73
CA ASP A 411 11.45 36.55 86.80
C ASP A 411 9.95 36.23 86.75
N VAL A 412 9.44 36.05 85.53
CA VAL A 412 8.05 35.70 85.23
C VAL A 412 8.03 34.66 84.11
N CYS A 413 7.09 33.72 84.18
CA CYS A 413 6.90 32.73 83.14
C CYS A 413 6.46 33.40 81.84
N ALA A 414 7.16 33.10 80.75
CA ALA A 414 6.74 33.46 79.40
C ALA A 414 7.04 32.28 78.49
N ASP A 415 6.05 31.89 77.69
CA ASP A 415 6.13 30.77 76.74
C ASP A 415 6.66 29.46 77.35
N GLY A 416 6.31 29.19 78.62
CA GLY A 416 6.56 27.91 79.29
C GLY A 416 7.94 27.83 79.96
N VAL A 417 8.71 28.92 79.95
CA VAL A 417 10.02 29.00 80.61
C VAL A 417 10.05 30.18 81.57
N CYS A 418 10.75 30.02 82.69
CA CYS A 418 10.94 31.11 83.63
C CYS A 418 11.98 32.09 83.07
N THR A 419 11.54 33.29 82.70
CA THR A 419 12.38 34.29 82.04
C THR A 419 12.42 35.59 82.85
N SER A 420 13.55 36.31 82.77
CA SER A 420 13.69 37.63 83.37
C SER A 420 13.85 38.69 82.28
N ASP A 421 13.11 39.78 82.36
CA ASP A 421 13.19 40.87 81.36
C ASP A 421 14.27 41.92 81.71
N SER A 422 15.04 41.72 82.77
CA SER A 422 16.10 42.66 83.17
C SER A 422 17.32 41.97 83.79
N ILE A 423 18.49 42.21 83.17
CA ILE A 423 19.80 41.72 83.60
C ILE A 423 20.57 42.77 84.41
N LEU A 424 21.39 42.33 85.37
CA LEU A 424 22.23 43.19 86.20
C LEU A 424 23.51 43.60 85.42
N GLU A 425 23.60 44.87 84.98
CA GLU A 425 24.75 45.35 84.20
C GLU A 425 26.02 45.58 85.03
N CYS A 426 27.13 45.00 84.58
CA CYS A 426 28.42 44.94 85.29
C CYS A 426 29.57 45.71 84.60
N ASN A 427 29.29 46.41 83.50
CA ASN A 427 30.29 47.01 82.62
C ASN A 427 30.97 48.25 83.25
N ASP A 428 32.30 48.27 83.26
CA ASP A 428 33.14 49.35 83.79
C ASP A 428 33.62 50.37 82.72
N PHE A 429 33.25 50.14 81.46
CA PHE A 429 33.53 50.95 80.27
C PHE A 429 35.00 51.05 79.82
N GLU A 430 35.87 50.15 80.29
CA GLU A 430 37.25 50.05 79.80
C GLU A 430 37.44 48.87 78.82
N PRO A 431 37.83 49.09 77.54
CA PRO A 431 37.84 48.04 76.51
C PRO A 431 38.92 46.96 76.71
N CYS A 432 39.98 47.26 77.46
CA CYS A 432 41.05 46.31 77.75
C CYS A 432 40.81 45.45 79.01
N THR A 433 39.61 45.52 79.58
CA THR A 433 39.11 44.62 80.61
C THR A 433 37.85 43.91 80.11
N THR A 434 37.63 42.68 80.56
CA THR A 434 36.40 41.95 80.31
C THR A 434 35.67 41.81 81.63
N ASP A 435 34.46 42.35 81.65
CA ASP A 435 33.57 42.35 82.81
C ASP A 435 32.51 41.29 82.62
N TYR A 436 32.25 40.52 83.66
CA TYR A 436 31.25 39.47 83.60
C TYR A 436 30.51 39.36 84.93
N CYS A 437 29.20 39.08 84.83
CA CYS A 437 28.38 38.75 85.97
C CYS A 437 28.42 37.24 86.18
N SER A 438 28.88 36.79 87.34
CA SER A 438 28.82 35.38 87.72
C SER A 438 27.46 35.08 88.37
N PRO A 439 26.67 34.10 87.86
CA PRO A 439 25.33 33.78 88.37
C PRO A 439 25.24 33.47 89.87
N ASP A 440 26.35 33.04 90.49
CA ASP A 440 26.43 32.68 91.90
C ASP A 440 26.97 33.81 92.81
N VAL A 441 27.61 34.86 92.25
CA VAL A 441 28.40 35.85 93.01
C VAL A 441 28.15 37.32 92.60
N GLY A 442 27.79 37.60 91.34
CA GLY A 442 27.62 38.95 90.78
C GLY A 442 28.81 39.45 89.93
N CYS A 443 28.92 40.77 89.73
CA CYS A 443 29.87 41.42 88.81
C CYS A 443 31.36 41.29 89.18
N LEU A 444 32.22 40.90 88.23
CA LEU A 444 33.68 40.76 88.35
C LEU A 444 34.39 41.27 87.06
N THR A 445 35.64 41.74 87.16
CA THR A 445 36.43 42.25 86.01
C THR A 445 37.83 41.63 85.92
N SER A 446 38.36 41.47 84.70
CA SER A 446 39.71 40.90 84.45
C SER A 446 40.37 41.45 83.17
N PRO A 447 41.71 41.64 83.14
CA PRO A 447 42.41 42.16 81.96
C PRO A 447 42.31 41.22 80.76
N ASN A 448 42.09 41.77 79.58
CA ASN A 448 41.96 41.01 78.34
C ASN A 448 43.04 41.40 77.32
N ASN A 449 43.14 40.58 76.26
CA ASN A 449 43.97 40.87 75.10
C ASN A 449 43.09 41.19 73.88
N ALA A 450 41.94 41.80 74.11
CA ALA A 450 41.00 42.14 73.06
C ALA A 450 41.60 43.19 72.10
N PRO A 451 41.13 43.26 70.85
CA PRO A 451 41.49 44.35 69.96
C PRO A 451 41.01 45.67 70.55
N CYS A 452 41.82 46.69 70.40
CA CYS A 452 41.50 48.05 70.80
C CYS A 452 41.95 49.01 69.70
N ASP A 453 41.77 50.32 69.88
CA ASP A 453 42.14 51.33 68.87
C ASP A 453 43.01 52.38 69.56
N ASP A 454 44.23 52.59 69.05
CA ASP A 454 45.18 53.58 69.57
C ASP A 454 44.97 55.00 69.02
N ALA A 455 43.92 55.19 68.21
CA ALA A 455 43.52 56.40 67.52
C ALA A 455 44.47 56.87 66.39
N ASN A 456 45.29 55.99 65.83
CA ASN A 456 46.05 56.22 64.60
C ASN A 456 45.52 55.37 63.43
N ALA A 457 44.97 56.03 62.40
CA ALA A 457 44.27 55.34 61.30
C ALA A 457 45.16 54.53 60.34
N CYS A 458 46.49 54.71 60.38
CA CYS A 458 47.41 53.96 59.51
C CYS A 458 47.98 52.69 60.17
N THR A 459 47.66 52.41 61.44
CA THR A 459 47.98 51.17 62.14
C THR A 459 46.74 50.28 62.22
N LEU A 460 46.92 48.99 61.92
CA LEU A 460 45.86 48.00 61.95
C LEU A 460 46.22 46.88 62.94
N GLY A 461 45.24 46.49 63.75
CA GLY A 461 45.36 45.38 64.68
C GLY A 461 45.97 45.75 66.03
N ASP A 462 45.64 46.92 66.58
CA ASP A 462 46.04 47.28 67.94
C ASP A 462 45.39 46.32 68.94
N SER A 463 46.15 45.95 69.96
CA SER A 463 45.72 44.91 70.89
C SER A 463 46.02 45.30 72.32
N CYS A 464 45.11 44.91 73.22
CA CYS A 464 45.28 45.12 74.63
C CYS A 464 46.42 44.22 75.15
N SER A 465 47.32 44.80 75.94
CA SER A 465 48.35 44.07 76.66
C SER A 465 48.46 44.63 78.07
N GLU A 466 48.33 43.75 79.07
CA GLU A 466 48.32 44.10 80.50
C GLU A 466 47.35 45.24 80.87
N GLY A 467 46.18 45.31 80.20
CA GLY A 467 45.13 46.30 80.49
C GLY A 467 45.31 47.67 79.82
N SER A 468 46.16 47.81 78.81
CA SER A 468 46.28 49.04 77.99
C SER A 468 46.48 48.73 76.50
N CYS A 469 46.00 49.62 75.64
CA CYS A 469 46.04 49.44 74.19
C CYS A 469 47.41 49.78 73.60
N VAL A 470 47.99 48.88 72.79
CA VAL A 470 49.29 49.09 72.12
C VAL A 470 49.19 48.92 70.60
N PRO A 471 49.89 49.74 69.79
CA PRO A 471 49.79 49.73 68.33
C PRO A 471 50.13 48.39 67.70
N GLY A 472 49.33 47.99 66.72
CA GLY A 472 49.52 46.80 65.90
C GLY A 472 50.71 46.90 64.96
N SER A 473 51.27 45.75 64.55
CA SER A 473 52.44 45.69 63.65
C SER A 473 52.07 45.78 62.16
N ALA A 474 50.78 45.76 61.82
CA ALA A 474 50.31 45.84 60.44
C ALA A 474 49.94 47.29 60.09
N THR A 475 50.32 47.74 58.90
CA THR A 475 49.99 49.07 58.38
C THR A 475 48.81 48.99 57.42
N MET A 476 47.93 50.00 57.41
CA MET A 476 46.83 50.09 56.46
C MET A 476 47.36 50.15 55.01
N ASN A 477 47.00 49.15 54.21
CA ASN A 477 47.33 49.11 52.79
C ASN A 477 46.34 49.99 52.02
N CYS A 478 46.84 51.07 51.45
CA CYS A 478 46.04 52.02 50.68
C CYS A 478 46.01 51.73 49.18
N ASP A 479 46.60 50.62 48.74
CA ASP A 479 46.58 50.17 47.35
C ASP A 479 45.14 50.00 46.86
N ASP A 480 44.71 50.86 45.94
CA ASP A 480 43.36 50.81 45.37
C ASP A 480 43.27 49.89 44.14
N GLY A 481 44.37 49.20 43.83
CA GLY A 481 44.49 48.26 42.73
C GLY A 481 44.52 48.91 41.35
N ASN A 482 44.58 50.24 41.27
CA ASN A 482 44.71 50.96 40.01
C ASN A 482 46.20 51.31 39.77
N PRO A 483 46.88 50.70 38.78
CA PRO A 483 48.28 51.01 38.47
C PRO A 483 48.51 52.45 37.97
N CYS A 484 47.42 53.21 37.76
CA CYS A 484 47.44 54.63 37.39
C CYS A 484 47.29 55.59 38.55
N THR A 485 47.33 55.11 39.79
CA THR A 485 47.38 55.90 41.00
C THR A 485 48.57 55.49 41.89
N ASP A 486 49.19 56.47 42.54
CA ASP A 486 50.18 56.25 43.60
C ASP A 486 49.46 56.43 44.95
N ASP A 487 49.46 55.39 45.78
CA ASP A 487 48.66 55.33 47.01
C ASP A 487 49.46 55.65 48.28
N ILE A 488 48.95 56.58 49.09
CA ILE A 488 49.60 57.06 50.32
C ILE A 488 48.58 57.07 51.47
N CYS A 489 48.96 56.51 52.63
CA CYS A 489 48.15 56.56 53.86
C CYS A 489 48.41 57.86 54.64
N ASP A 490 47.37 58.67 54.87
CA ASP A 490 47.41 59.85 55.73
C ASP A 490 46.97 59.50 57.17
N PRO A 491 47.83 59.69 58.20
CA PRO A 491 47.52 59.35 59.59
C PRO A 491 46.31 60.07 60.20
N GLU A 492 45.83 61.16 59.60
CA GLU A 492 44.70 61.96 60.12
C GLU A 492 43.41 61.81 59.28
N GLY A 493 43.43 61.05 58.16
CA GLY A 493 42.24 60.92 57.33
C GLY A 493 42.37 60.09 56.05
N ALA A 494 42.39 58.76 56.20
CA ALA A 494 42.18 57.73 55.17
C ALA A 494 43.12 57.76 53.94
N CYS A 495 42.96 56.76 53.06
CA CYS A 495 43.82 56.52 51.91
C CYS A 495 43.66 57.58 50.81
N LEU A 496 44.79 58.09 50.30
CA LEU A 496 44.87 59.05 49.21
C LEU A 496 45.47 58.38 47.97
N HIS A 497 44.78 58.42 46.83
CA HIS A 497 45.21 57.81 45.57
C HIS A 497 45.42 58.93 44.53
N LEU A 498 46.69 59.23 44.18
CA LEU A 498 47.04 60.36 43.31
C LEU A 498 47.40 59.87 41.89
N PRO A 499 46.86 60.47 40.81
CA PRO A 499 47.09 59.97 39.46
C PRO A 499 48.57 60.06 39.05
N THR A 500 49.08 58.97 38.50
CA THR A 500 50.46 58.83 37.97
C THR A 500 50.44 58.61 36.45
N ASN A 501 51.60 58.79 35.80
CA ASN A 501 51.78 58.55 34.35
C ASN A 501 52.57 57.25 34.09
N ALA A 502 52.40 56.27 34.98
CA ALA A 502 53.05 54.97 34.85
C ALA A 502 52.52 54.18 33.63
N ALA A 503 53.28 53.17 33.22
CA ALA A 503 52.76 52.18 32.27
C ALA A 503 51.72 51.32 32.99
N CYS A 504 50.63 51.01 32.31
CA CYS A 504 49.53 50.21 32.85
C CYS A 504 49.08 49.19 31.80
N ASN A 505 48.01 48.44 32.09
CA ASN A 505 47.34 47.59 31.10
C ASN A 505 45.84 47.88 31.19
N ASP A 506 45.21 48.26 30.09
CA ASP A 506 43.79 48.64 30.08
C ASP A 506 42.84 47.43 29.95
N ASN A 507 43.41 46.22 30.03
CA ASN A 507 42.79 44.92 29.81
C ASN A 507 42.08 44.82 28.45
N ASN A 508 42.39 45.71 27.52
CA ASN A 508 41.95 45.63 26.15
C ASN A 508 43.10 45.05 25.32
N GLU A 509 43.01 43.75 25.04
CA GLU A 509 43.96 43.03 24.21
C GLU A 509 44.07 43.58 22.78
N CYS A 510 43.22 44.53 22.38
CA CYS A 510 43.23 45.17 21.07
C CYS A 510 43.96 46.51 21.00
N THR A 511 44.64 46.91 22.08
CA THR A 511 45.45 48.13 22.14
C THR A 511 46.89 47.85 22.52
N GLU A 512 47.82 48.63 21.95
CA GLU A 512 49.23 48.59 22.33
C GLU A 512 49.64 49.88 23.07
N PHE A 513 50.65 49.76 23.94
CA PHE A 513 51.30 50.87 24.67
C PHE A 513 50.42 51.58 25.71
N ASP A 514 49.75 50.83 26.58
CA ASP A 514 48.85 51.42 27.58
C ASP A 514 49.61 52.28 28.60
N THR A 515 49.16 53.53 28.71
CA THR A 515 49.75 54.52 29.60
C THR A 515 48.66 55.18 30.42
N CYS A 516 48.96 55.45 31.68
CA CYS A 516 48.04 56.13 32.56
C CYS A 516 47.84 57.58 32.12
N GLN A 517 46.57 57.96 31.90
CA GLN A 517 46.18 59.32 31.60
C GLN A 517 45.00 59.72 32.49
N GLU A 518 45.20 60.76 33.31
CA GLU A 518 44.19 61.31 34.24
C GLU A 518 43.54 60.26 35.19
N GLY A 519 44.32 59.27 35.63
CA GLY A 519 43.88 58.23 36.57
C GLY A 519 43.20 57.01 35.93
N PHE A 520 43.12 56.96 34.59
CA PHE A 520 42.61 55.82 33.84
C PHE A 520 43.71 55.24 32.96
N CYS A 521 43.75 53.91 32.85
CA CYS A 521 44.62 53.25 31.90
C CYS A 521 44.01 53.33 30.50
N VAL A 522 44.74 53.89 29.54
CA VAL A 522 44.29 54.03 28.15
C VAL A 522 45.34 53.51 27.20
N GLY A 523 44.96 52.56 26.34
CA GLY A 523 45.77 52.10 25.22
C GLY A 523 45.73 53.08 24.04
N THR A 524 46.87 53.29 23.38
CA THR A 524 46.96 54.15 22.18
C THR A 524 47.58 53.39 21.01
N GLY A 525 46.73 52.80 20.18
CA GLY A 525 47.12 52.16 18.92
C GLY A 525 46.31 50.89 18.69
N PRO A 526 45.73 50.66 17.51
CA PRO A 526 45.04 49.39 17.22
C PRO A 526 46.07 48.25 17.15
N LEU A 527 45.85 47.18 17.91
CA LEU A 527 46.60 45.93 17.75
C LEU A 527 46.38 45.44 16.32
N MET A 528 47.48 45.31 15.56
CA MET A 528 47.44 44.84 14.18
C MET A 528 47.25 43.34 14.19
N CYS A 529 46.00 42.89 14.07
CA CYS A 529 45.63 41.48 14.06
C CYS A 529 45.77 40.81 12.70
N ASP A 530 46.41 41.45 11.72
CA ASP A 530 46.65 40.83 10.42
C ASP A 530 47.67 39.69 10.57
N ASP A 531 47.23 38.45 10.42
CA ASP A 531 48.11 37.27 10.46
C ASP A 531 48.82 37.03 9.12
N GLY A 532 48.55 37.87 8.12
CA GLY A 532 49.12 37.79 6.78
C GLY A 532 48.54 36.64 5.95
N ASN A 533 47.46 36.00 6.41
CA ASN A 533 46.79 34.92 5.69
C ASN A 533 45.58 35.45 4.92
N PRO A 534 45.59 35.41 3.57
CA PRO A 534 44.47 35.90 2.76
C PRO A 534 43.17 35.09 2.94
N CYS A 535 43.22 33.95 3.65
CA CYS A 535 42.10 33.06 3.91
C CYS A 535 41.45 33.22 5.29
N THR A 536 41.88 34.22 6.04
CA THR A 536 41.27 34.65 7.29
C THR A 536 40.82 36.10 7.16
N TYR A 537 39.71 36.43 7.81
CA TYR A 537 39.30 37.80 8.03
C TYR A 537 39.62 38.19 9.46
N ASP A 538 40.61 39.07 9.59
CA ASP A 538 41.19 39.38 10.88
C ASP A 538 40.55 40.60 11.51
N PHE A 539 40.11 40.44 12.75
CA PHE A 539 39.55 41.52 13.54
C PHE A 539 39.87 41.31 15.01
N CYS A 540 39.97 42.42 15.73
CA CYS A 540 40.24 42.36 17.16
C CYS A 540 38.94 42.55 17.96
N LEU A 541 38.62 41.60 18.84
CA LEU A 541 37.46 41.67 19.73
C LEU A 541 37.89 42.13 21.13
N PRO A 542 37.31 43.22 21.68
CA PRO A 542 37.59 43.63 23.06
C PRO A 542 37.17 42.52 24.05
N GLY A 543 38.16 41.83 24.63
CA GLY A 543 37.98 40.68 25.54
C GLY A 543 38.27 39.29 24.95
N GLY A 544 38.70 39.21 23.69
CA GLY A 544 39.13 37.96 23.04
C GLY A 544 40.38 38.07 22.16
N GLY A 545 41.05 39.22 22.14
CA GLY A 545 42.27 39.44 21.35
C GLY A 545 42.05 39.37 19.84
N CYS A 546 43.12 39.07 19.10
CA CYS A 546 43.05 38.88 17.66
C CYS A 546 42.28 37.61 17.31
N GLN A 547 41.25 37.78 16.49
CA GLN A 547 40.43 36.71 15.95
C GLN A 547 40.61 36.66 14.45
N HIS A 548 40.76 35.43 13.93
CA HIS A 548 41.09 35.13 12.55
C HIS A 548 40.04 34.15 12.01
N ASP A 549 38.92 34.69 11.51
CA ASP A 549 37.81 33.85 11.08
C ASP A 549 38.03 33.37 9.64
N ASN A 550 37.83 32.08 9.40
CA ASN A 550 38.00 31.47 8.08
C ASN A 550 37.03 32.08 7.06
N VAL A 551 37.56 32.61 5.96
CA VAL A 551 36.76 33.09 4.83
C VAL A 551 36.83 32.12 3.66
N VAL A 552 35.75 32.10 2.86
CA VAL A 552 35.70 31.37 1.58
C VAL A 552 35.87 32.40 0.47
N GLY A 553 36.94 32.28 -0.30
CA GLY A 553 37.28 33.24 -1.34
C GLY A 553 38.53 32.83 -2.12
N PRO A 554 38.84 33.53 -3.23
CA PRO A 554 40.04 33.29 -4.00
C PRO A 554 41.27 33.74 -3.22
N CYS A 555 42.33 32.95 -3.26
CA CYS A 555 43.62 33.28 -2.67
C CYS A 555 44.75 32.95 -3.66
N SER A 556 46.00 33.12 -3.24
CA SER A 556 47.15 32.60 -3.98
C SER A 556 48.12 31.98 -2.99
N ASP A 557 48.51 30.73 -3.25
CA ASP A 557 49.47 29.99 -2.41
C ASP A 557 50.94 30.39 -2.68
N GLY A 558 51.16 31.26 -3.68
CA GLY A 558 52.46 31.76 -4.08
C GLY A 558 53.26 30.78 -4.95
N ASP A 559 52.67 29.65 -5.35
CA ASP A 559 53.27 28.71 -6.29
C ASP A 559 52.77 29.01 -7.71
N ASN A 560 53.70 29.34 -8.63
CA ASN A 560 53.34 29.57 -10.04
C ASN A 560 52.84 28.29 -10.76
N CYS A 561 52.95 27.14 -10.09
CA CYS A 561 52.52 25.83 -10.56
C CYS A 561 51.08 25.46 -10.16
N THR A 562 50.33 26.34 -9.51
CA THR A 562 48.92 26.16 -9.15
C THR A 562 48.09 27.34 -9.64
N PHE A 563 46.83 27.11 -10.00
CA PHE A 563 45.90 28.16 -10.41
C PHE A 563 44.49 27.91 -9.84
N ASP A 564 43.72 28.99 -9.70
CA ASP A 564 42.41 29.01 -9.05
C ASP A 564 42.43 28.56 -7.57
N ASP A 565 43.46 28.99 -6.84
CA ASP A 565 43.60 28.69 -5.41
C ASP A 565 42.44 29.28 -4.60
N PHE A 566 41.98 28.51 -3.61
CA PHE A 566 40.82 28.87 -2.82
C PHE A 566 41.03 28.61 -1.34
N CYS A 567 40.37 29.44 -0.54
CA CYS A 567 40.40 29.34 0.90
C CYS A 567 39.46 28.23 1.39
N SER A 568 40.02 27.29 2.14
CA SER A 568 39.25 26.24 2.82
C SER A 568 39.85 25.96 4.19
N GLY A 569 39.02 26.01 5.23
CA GLY A 569 39.44 25.74 6.60
C GLY A 569 40.50 26.69 7.16
N GLY A 570 40.64 27.90 6.60
CA GLY A 570 41.63 28.90 7.04
C GLY A 570 43.00 28.77 6.40
N ALA A 571 43.18 27.88 5.43
CA ALA A 571 44.41 27.78 4.64
C ALA A 571 44.13 28.10 3.17
N CYS A 572 45.08 28.78 2.52
CA CYS A 572 45.07 28.88 1.06
C CYS A 572 45.56 27.55 0.49
N ILE A 573 44.66 26.85 -0.19
CA ILE A 573 44.98 25.57 -0.79
C ILE A 573 45.16 25.80 -2.29
N GLY A 574 46.32 25.38 -2.80
CA GLY A 574 46.62 25.38 -4.22
C GLY A 574 45.51 24.68 -4.99
N GLY A 575 45.00 25.37 -6.01
CA GLY A 575 43.92 24.89 -6.85
C GLY A 575 44.40 23.79 -7.80
N ALA A 576 44.02 23.89 -9.06
CA ALA A 576 44.49 22.94 -10.05
C ALA A 576 45.99 23.14 -10.32
N ILE A 577 46.78 22.06 -10.36
CA ILE A 577 48.19 22.11 -10.74
C ILE A 577 48.27 22.51 -12.22
N LYS A 578 49.01 23.57 -12.50
CA LYS A 578 49.36 24.05 -13.84
C LYS A 578 50.20 22.98 -14.52
N SER A 579 49.61 22.30 -15.50
CA SER A 579 50.34 21.32 -16.30
C SER A 579 51.39 22.05 -17.12
N CYS A 580 52.66 21.72 -16.83
CA CYS A 580 53.81 22.19 -17.60
C CYS A 580 54.24 21.19 -18.65
N ASP A 581 53.40 20.22 -18.99
CA ASP A 581 53.66 19.21 -20.00
C ASP A 581 53.57 19.84 -21.41
N ASP A 582 54.68 19.88 -22.15
CA ASP A 582 54.69 20.31 -23.55
C ASP A 582 54.37 19.17 -24.53
N GLY A 583 54.11 17.97 -24.01
CA GLY A 583 53.79 16.77 -24.78
C GLY A 583 55.00 16.13 -25.46
N ASN A 584 56.24 16.53 -25.11
CA ASN A 584 57.44 15.92 -25.66
C ASN A 584 58.13 15.00 -24.63
N PRO A 585 58.09 13.67 -24.79
CA PRO A 585 58.73 12.73 -23.86
C PRO A 585 60.27 12.86 -23.80
N CYS A 586 60.87 13.59 -24.75
CA CYS A 586 62.29 13.87 -24.80
C CYS A 586 62.73 15.13 -24.06
N THR A 587 61.82 15.77 -23.34
CA THR A 587 62.11 16.80 -22.35
C THR A 587 61.59 16.35 -20.99
N ASP A 588 62.36 16.68 -19.95
CA ASP A 588 61.88 16.61 -18.58
C ASP A 588 61.21 17.95 -18.27
N ASP A 589 59.90 17.90 -18.09
CA ASP A 589 59.03 19.05 -17.97
C ASP A 589 58.82 19.38 -16.50
N ILE A 590 59.57 20.36 -16.03
CA ILE A 590 59.62 20.70 -14.62
C ILE A 590 58.91 22.03 -14.42
N CYS A 591 57.80 22.00 -13.70
CA CYS A 591 57.20 23.22 -13.20
C CYS A 591 58.07 23.77 -12.07
N ASN A 592 58.72 24.91 -12.31
CA ASN A 592 59.51 25.59 -11.31
C ASN A 592 58.64 26.64 -10.62
N ALA A 593 58.36 26.44 -9.34
CA ALA A 593 57.51 27.32 -8.52
C ALA A 593 57.91 28.81 -8.57
N THR A 594 59.15 29.14 -8.97
CA THR A 594 59.63 30.53 -9.10
C THR A 594 59.78 31.01 -10.56
N ALA A 595 60.01 30.11 -11.52
CA ALA A 595 60.38 30.46 -12.90
C ALA A 595 59.38 30.02 -13.99
N ASP A 596 58.23 29.43 -13.59
CA ASP A 596 57.22 28.85 -14.50
C ASP A 596 57.76 27.57 -15.20
N CYS A 597 57.10 27.06 -16.24
CA CYS A 597 57.47 25.80 -16.90
C CYS A 597 58.86 25.82 -17.57
N GLU A 598 59.71 24.84 -17.25
CA GLU A 598 61.03 24.60 -17.86
C GLU A 598 61.10 23.22 -18.54
N PHE A 599 61.67 23.14 -19.74
CA PHE A 599 61.73 21.93 -20.59
C PHE A 599 63.19 21.55 -20.87
N ILE A 600 63.70 20.50 -20.21
CA ILE A 600 65.13 20.14 -20.27
C ILE A 600 65.31 18.86 -21.11
N PRO A 601 66.06 18.88 -22.23
CA PRO A 601 66.24 17.70 -23.06
C PRO A 601 66.87 16.53 -22.29
N ASN A 602 66.20 15.39 -22.33
CA ASN A 602 66.64 14.17 -21.66
C ASN A 602 67.18 13.14 -22.68
N ALA A 603 67.74 12.05 -22.17
CA ALA A 603 68.20 10.92 -22.98
C ALA A 603 67.41 9.65 -22.61
N GLN A 604 66.17 9.84 -22.16
CA GLN A 604 65.31 8.75 -21.75
C GLN A 604 64.80 7.97 -22.97
N PRO A 605 64.32 6.73 -22.77
CA PRO A 605 63.59 6.03 -23.80
C PRO A 605 62.34 6.85 -24.16
N CYS A 606 62.05 6.91 -25.44
CA CYS A 606 60.85 7.56 -25.96
C CYS A 606 60.25 6.65 -27.02
N ASP A 607 59.10 7.03 -27.56
CA ASP A 607 58.48 6.34 -28.67
C ASP A 607 58.39 7.33 -29.82
N ASP A 608 58.94 7.00 -30.99
CA ASP A 608 58.87 7.87 -32.17
C ASP A 608 57.55 7.68 -32.95
N GLU A 609 56.57 7.04 -32.31
CA GLU A 609 55.26 6.63 -32.85
C GLU A 609 55.36 5.65 -34.02
N ASN A 610 56.55 5.07 -34.23
CA ASN A 610 56.76 4.01 -35.19
C ASN A 610 56.93 2.68 -34.47
N ALA A 611 55.83 1.97 -34.28
CA ALA A 611 55.81 0.74 -33.50
C ALA A 611 56.51 -0.48 -34.15
N CYS A 612 57.16 -0.29 -35.32
CA CYS A 612 58.09 -1.25 -35.90
C CYS A 612 59.57 -0.93 -35.62
N THR A 613 59.87 0.05 -34.77
CA THR A 613 61.18 0.28 -34.20
C THR A 613 61.23 -0.10 -32.72
N ASN A 614 62.38 -0.63 -32.29
CA ASN A 614 62.65 -0.94 -30.90
C ASN A 614 63.90 -0.17 -30.46
N GLU A 615 64.01 0.10 -29.16
CA GLU A 615 65.12 0.82 -28.51
C GLU A 615 65.18 2.32 -28.86
N ASP A 616 64.02 2.95 -28.98
CA ASP A 616 63.85 4.36 -29.30
C ASP A 616 64.33 5.23 -28.13
N THR A 617 65.25 6.15 -28.42
CA THR A 617 65.92 6.94 -27.38
C THR A 617 65.98 8.40 -27.76
N CYS A 618 65.75 9.27 -26.79
CA CYS A 618 65.81 10.72 -26.97
C CYS A 618 67.22 11.19 -27.28
N SER A 619 67.35 11.99 -28.33
CA SER A 619 68.60 12.64 -28.70
C SER A 619 68.34 14.09 -29.10
N GLU A 620 68.98 15.02 -28.39
CA GLU A 620 68.85 16.47 -28.61
C GLU A 620 67.40 17.00 -28.59
N GLY A 621 66.51 16.37 -27.81
CA GLY A 621 65.11 16.79 -27.63
C GLY A 621 64.12 16.21 -28.65
N ALA A 622 64.52 15.22 -29.46
CA ALA A 622 63.64 14.49 -30.38
C ALA A 622 63.83 12.98 -30.24
N CYS A 623 62.75 12.22 -30.46
CA CYS A 623 62.75 10.76 -30.38
C CYS A 623 63.20 10.10 -31.68
N VAL A 624 64.07 9.09 -31.61
CA VAL A 624 64.59 8.37 -32.77
C VAL A 624 64.74 6.85 -32.51
N GLY A 625 64.17 6.02 -33.39
CA GLY A 625 64.25 4.55 -33.33
C GLY A 625 65.27 3.86 -34.23
N SER A 626 65.73 2.66 -33.87
CA SER A 626 66.80 1.94 -34.62
C SER A 626 66.73 0.41 -34.76
N GLY A 627 65.70 -0.28 -34.22
CA GLY A 627 65.49 -1.73 -34.33
C GLY A 627 64.30 -2.17 -35.21
N SER A 628 64.03 -3.48 -35.31
CA SER A 628 62.74 -4.04 -35.81
C SER A 628 62.36 -5.26 -34.96
N PRO A 629 61.13 -5.33 -34.40
CA PRO A 629 60.72 -6.38 -33.48
C PRO A 629 60.46 -7.74 -34.16
N ASP A 630 60.78 -8.83 -33.46
CA ASP A 630 60.35 -10.19 -33.82
C ASP A 630 58.93 -10.39 -33.30
N CYS A 631 57.96 -10.45 -34.21
CA CYS A 631 56.53 -10.41 -33.89
C CYS A 631 55.92 -11.79 -33.58
N ASP A 632 56.73 -12.84 -33.41
CA ASP A 632 56.24 -14.20 -33.16
C ASP A 632 55.81 -14.41 -31.70
N ASP A 633 54.51 -14.52 -31.46
CA ASP A 633 53.88 -14.69 -30.14
C ASP A 633 53.69 -16.16 -29.74
N GLY A 634 53.89 -17.11 -30.67
CA GLY A 634 53.79 -18.54 -30.42
C GLY A 634 52.36 -19.05 -30.20
N ASP A 635 51.35 -18.24 -30.49
CA ASP A 635 49.94 -18.62 -30.44
C ASP A 635 49.48 -19.12 -31.83
N ILE A 636 48.79 -20.26 -31.86
CA ILE A 636 48.29 -20.84 -33.11
C ILE A 636 47.13 -20.01 -33.72
N CYS A 637 46.50 -19.16 -32.90
CA CYS A 637 45.34 -18.34 -33.22
C CYS A 637 45.66 -16.98 -33.85
N THR A 638 46.93 -16.65 -34.05
CA THR A 638 47.39 -15.35 -34.58
C THR A 638 48.36 -15.53 -35.76
N THR A 639 48.41 -14.55 -36.66
CA THR A 639 49.40 -14.48 -37.75
C THR A 639 50.08 -13.12 -37.74
N ASN A 640 51.41 -13.11 -37.82
CA ASN A 640 52.20 -12.00 -37.28
C ASN A 640 52.75 -11.08 -38.39
N ILE A 641 52.30 -9.82 -38.43
CA ILE A 641 52.71 -8.78 -39.39
C ILE A 641 53.12 -7.52 -38.62
N CYS A 642 54.17 -6.78 -39.04
CA CYS A 642 54.53 -5.51 -38.40
C CYS A 642 54.02 -4.32 -39.24
N ASP A 643 53.13 -3.52 -38.66
CA ASP A 643 52.63 -2.26 -39.21
C ASP A 643 53.31 -1.05 -38.52
N PRO A 644 53.89 -0.09 -39.26
CA PRO A 644 54.60 1.05 -38.68
C PRO A 644 53.76 1.95 -37.75
N ALA A 645 52.42 1.97 -37.85
CA ALA A 645 51.57 2.84 -37.05
C ALA A 645 51.03 2.17 -35.76
N ILE A 646 51.05 0.84 -35.68
CA ILE A 646 50.45 0.07 -34.58
C ILE A 646 51.32 -1.10 -34.07
N GLY A 647 52.44 -1.38 -34.73
CA GLY A 647 53.48 -2.30 -34.30
C GLY A 647 53.29 -3.71 -34.82
N CYS A 648 53.82 -4.70 -34.10
CA CYS A 648 53.49 -6.10 -34.35
C CYS A 648 51.98 -6.28 -34.20
N SER A 649 51.28 -6.30 -35.32
CA SER A 649 49.88 -6.62 -35.38
C SER A 649 49.73 -8.12 -35.60
N LEU A 650 48.99 -8.71 -34.69
CA LEU A 650 48.57 -10.09 -34.74
C LEU A 650 47.21 -10.07 -35.44
N GLU A 651 47.14 -10.52 -36.69
CA GLU A 651 45.84 -10.75 -37.31
C GLU A 651 45.29 -12.07 -36.80
N TYR A 652 44.11 -12.03 -36.18
CA TYR A 652 43.42 -13.23 -35.73
C TYR A 652 43.13 -14.12 -36.92
N ASN A 653 43.66 -15.34 -36.85
CA ASN A 653 43.29 -16.37 -37.80
C ASN A 653 42.16 -17.20 -37.19
N SER A 654 41.42 -17.91 -38.04
CA SER A 654 40.35 -18.82 -37.62
C SER A 654 40.82 -20.27 -37.66
N ASN A 655 42.07 -20.51 -37.27
CA ASN A 655 42.60 -21.86 -37.23
C ASN A 655 41.92 -22.68 -36.12
N PRO A 656 41.84 -24.02 -36.27
CA PRO A 656 41.38 -24.88 -35.19
C PRO A 656 42.38 -24.88 -34.04
N CYS A 657 41.87 -24.86 -32.81
CA CYS A 657 42.64 -24.94 -31.57
C CYS A 657 41.92 -25.92 -30.60
N ASP A 658 42.29 -25.99 -29.32
CA ASP A 658 41.65 -26.83 -28.28
C ASP A 658 41.74 -26.07 -26.95
N ASP A 659 40.62 -25.91 -26.23
CA ASP A 659 40.53 -25.11 -25.00
C ASP A 659 40.55 -25.95 -23.70
N ASP A 660 40.86 -27.25 -23.80
CA ASP A 660 40.89 -28.23 -22.70
C ASP A 660 39.54 -28.38 -21.96
N ASN A 661 38.43 -27.95 -22.58
CA ASN A 661 37.07 -28.14 -22.06
C ASN A 661 36.32 -29.22 -22.86
N ASP A 662 36.11 -30.39 -22.26
CA ASP A 662 35.41 -31.51 -22.91
C ASP A 662 33.94 -31.19 -23.25
N CYS A 663 33.39 -30.06 -22.77
CA CYS A 663 32.04 -29.57 -23.04
C CYS A 663 31.93 -28.61 -24.23
N THR A 664 32.97 -28.48 -25.05
CA THR A 664 32.95 -27.70 -26.30
C THR A 664 33.39 -28.56 -27.49
N VAL A 665 32.74 -28.38 -28.64
CA VAL A 665 32.94 -29.26 -29.83
C VAL A 665 33.63 -28.58 -31.00
N THR A 666 33.71 -27.26 -30.99
CA THR A 666 34.29 -26.47 -32.08
C THR A 666 35.17 -25.36 -31.51
N ASP A 667 36.41 -25.73 -31.24
CA ASP A 667 37.38 -24.79 -30.69
C ASP A 667 38.11 -24.15 -31.87
N ILE A 668 37.68 -22.93 -32.17
CA ILE A 668 38.26 -22.12 -33.22
C ILE A 668 38.76 -20.83 -32.61
N CYS A 669 39.93 -20.44 -33.09
CA CYS A 669 40.54 -19.18 -32.77
C CYS A 669 39.57 -18.05 -33.13
N THR A 670 39.08 -17.36 -32.11
CA THR A 670 38.15 -16.24 -32.26
C THR A 670 38.67 -15.10 -31.40
N GLU A 671 38.91 -13.94 -32.02
CA GLU A 671 39.48 -12.75 -31.36
C GLU A 671 40.81 -13.00 -30.61
N GLY A 672 41.63 -13.95 -31.07
CA GLY A 672 42.96 -14.21 -30.52
C GLY A 672 42.97 -15.04 -29.24
N SER A 673 41.92 -15.81 -28.97
CA SER A 673 41.92 -16.84 -27.94
C SER A 673 41.27 -18.10 -28.46
N CYS A 674 41.75 -19.25 -27.98
CA CYS A 674 41.06 -20.49 -28.24
C CYS A 674 39.82 -20.55 -27.37
N LEU A 675 38.67 -20.29 -27.99
CA LEU A 675 37.39 -20.35 -27.34
C LEU A 675 36.63 -21.51 -27.94
N GLY A 676 36.35 -22.51 -27.12
CA GLY A 676 35.39 -23.53 -27.46
C GLY A 676 34.03 -22.90 -27.64
N SER A 677 33.43 -23.16 -28.80
CA SER A 677 32.09 -22.72 -29.12
C SER A 677 31.25 -23.87 -29.63
N GLY A 678 29.95 -23.77 -29.36
CA GLY A 678 29.04 -24.90 -29.38
C GLY A 678 29.14 -25.66 -28.06
N GLU A 679 28.09 -25.57 -27.27
CA GLU A 679 27.89 -26.51 -26.17
C GLU A 679 27.96 -27.92 -26.76
N PHE A 680 28.81 -28.76 -26.17
CA PHE A 680 28.77 -30.19 -26.40
C PHE A 680 27.38 -30.62 -25.94
N ASP A 681 26.51 -30.88 -26.92
CA ASP A 681 25.13 -31.24 -26.67
C ASP A 681 25.11 -32.58 -25.95
N CYS A 682 25.03 -32.51 -24.62
CA CYS A 682 24.91 -33.67 -23.77
C CYS A 682 23.51 -34.22 -23.72
N ASN A 683 22.56 -33.54 -24.39
CA ASN A 683 21.25 -34.10 -24.68
C ASN A 683 21.46 -35.38 -25.49
N ASP A 684 21.27 -36.52 -24.84
CA ASP A 684 21.35 -37.81 -25.51
C ASP A 684 20.09 -38.08 -26.37
N GLY A 685 19.20 -37.09 -26.46
CA GLY A 685 17.92 -37.12 -27.15
C GLY A 685 16.84 -37.80 -26.32
N ASP A 686 17.15 -38.17 -25.08
CA ASP A 686 16.23 -38.78 -24.14
C ASP A 686 15.74 -37.71 -23.16
N HIS A 687 14.50 -37.24 -23.36
CA HIS A 687 13.87 -36.28 -22.45
C HIS A 687 13.63 -36.86 -21.04
N CYS A 688 13.96 -38.15 -20.84
CA CYS A 688 13.85 -38.89 -19.59
C CYS A 688 15.16 -38.92 -18.79
N THR A 689 16.19 -38.21 -19.25
CA THR A 689 17.46 -38.04 -18.53
C THR A 689 17.71 -36.58 -18.24
N ALA A 690 18.12 -36.27 -17.01
CA ALA A 690 18.66 -34.97 -16.68
C ALA A 690 20.11 -34.95 -17.15
N ASP A 691 20.33 -34.36 -18.33
CA ASP A 691 21.63 -34.30 -18.98
C ASP A 691 22.38 -33.03 -18.57
N SER A 692 23.59 -33.21 -18.09
CA SER A 692 24.47 -32.10 -17.72
C SER A 692 25.86 -32.35 -18.27
N CYS A 693 26.53 -31.29 -18.71
CA CYS A 693 27.92 -31.36 -19.11
C CYS A 693 28.82 -30.96 -17.95
N ASP A 694 29.64 -31.90 -17.47
CA ASP A 694 30.67 -31.63 -16.48
C ASP A 694 31.98 -31.24 -17.20
N PRO A 695 32.58 -30.06 -16.91
CA PRO A 695 33.76 -29.56 -17.62
C PRO A 695 35.03 -30.43 -17.52
N VAL A 696 35.02 -31.47 -16.67
CA VAL A 696 36.15 -32.38 -16.45
C VAL A 696 35.78 -33.84 -16.79
N LEU A 697 34.51 -34.21 -16.68
CA LEU A 697 34.01 -35.57 -16.94
C LEU A 697 33.26 -35.72 -18.26
N GLY A 698 32.97 -34.62 -18.96
CA GLY A 698 32.13 -34.59 -20.15
C GLY A 698 30.65 -34.82 -19.83
N CYS A 699 29.89 -35.37 -20.77
CA CYS A 699 28.45 -35.60 -20.59
C CYS A 699 28.13 -36.63 -19.52
N VAL A 700 27.25 -36.24 -18.59
CA VAL A 700 26.67 -37.09 -17.57
C VAL A 700 25.14 -37.08 -17.71
N SER A 701 24.55 -38.26 -17.91
CA SER A 701 23.10 -38.47 -17.98
C SER A 701 22.61 -39.24 -16.75
N VAL A 702 21.65 -38.67 -16.03
CA VAL A 702 21.01 -39.29 -14.86
C VAL A 702 19.56 -39.64 -15.21
N PRO A 703 19.15 -40.92 -15.14
CA PRO A 703 17.76 -41.31 -15.42
C PRO A 703 16.80 -40.63 -14.44
N ALA A 704 15.77 -39.96 -14.98
CA ALA A 704 14.62 -39.51 -14.20
C ALA A 704 13.71 -40.71 -13.88
N ASP A 705 13.10 -40.72 -12.69
CA ASP A 705 12.22 -41.82 -12.26
C ASP A 705 10.87 -41.85 -13.05
N SER A 706 10.51 -40.76 -13.72
CA SER A 706 9.41 -40.57 -14.68
C SER A 706 9.73 -39.43 -15.67
N CYS A 707 9.14 -39.42 -16.87
CA CYS A 707 9.53 -38.63 -18.05
C CYS A 707 8.36 -38.14 -18.92
N CYS A 708 8.21 -36.82 -19.00
CA CYS A 708 7.13 -36.20 -19.76
C CYS A 708 7.32 -36.14 -21.28
N GLY A 709 6.22 -36.29 -22.02
CA GLY A 709 6.16 -36.06 -23.46
C GLY A 709 6.62 -37.24 -24.33
N ASN A 710 6.74 -38.44 -23.76
CA ASN A 710 7.15 -39.64 -24.49
C ASN A 710 5.94 -40.45 -25.06
N SER A 711 4.73 -39.92 -24.88
CA SER A 711 3.43 -40.52 -25.21
C SER A 711 3.06 -41.76 -24.38
N ILE A 712 3.67 -41.95 -23.21
CA ILE A 712 3.46 -43.09 -22.32
C ILE A 712 3.39 -42.58 -20.88
N LEU A 713 2.21 -42.68 -20.27
CA LEU A 713 2.02 -42.36 -18.86
C LEU A 713 2.73 -43.39 -17.94
N GLU A 714 3.81 -42.98 -17.28
CA GLU A 714 4.69 -43.83 -16.46
C GLU A 714 4.90 -43.28 -15.02
N GLY A 715 5.04 -44.18 -14.04
CA GLY A 715 5.40 -43.79 -12.66
C GLY A 715 4.38 -42.88 -11.96
N ASP A 716 4.85 -41.70 -11.53
CA ASP A 716 4.10 -40.65 -10.82
C ASP A 716 3.53 -39.57 -11.77
N GLU A 717 3.56 -39.79 -13.10
CA GLU A 717 2.97 -38.87 -14.08
C GLU A 717 1.44 -38.86 -14.00
N GLU A 718 0.85 -37.68 -14.05
CA GLU A 718 -0.61 -37.51 -14.10
C GLU A 718 -1.12 -37.46 -15.55
N CYS A 719 -0.28 -37.01 -16.51
CA CYS A 719 -0.56 -37.00 -17.95
C CYS A 719 0.71 -37.20 -18.80
N ASP A 720 0.54 -37.51 -20.09
CA ASP A 720 1.58 -37.44 -21.14
C ASP A 720 0.87 -37.23 -22.49
N ASP A 721 1.09 -36.08 -23.14
CA ASP A 721 0.47 -35.71 -24.41
C ASP A 721 1.40 -35.84 -25.63
N GLY A 722 2.58 -36.42 -25.44
CA GLY A 722 3.55 -36.66 -26.48
C GLY A 722 4.35 -35.45 -26.94
N ASN A 723 4.30 -34.32 -26.21
CA ASN A 723 5.24 -33.23 -26.40
C ASN A 723 5.54 -32.49 -25.07
N LEU A 724 6.22 -31.33 -25.14
CA LEU A 724 6.65 -30.55 -23.97
C LEU A 724 6.16 -29.10 -24.03
N GLU A 725 5.21 -28.79 -24.91
CA GLU A 725 4.61 -27.47 -25.02
C GLU A 725 3.62 -27.30 -23.87
N ASN A 726 3.92 -26.42 -22.91
CA ASN A 726 2.93 -26.12 -21.87
C ASN A 726 1.62 -25.56 -22.50
N LEU A 727 0.48 -25.85 -21.87
CA LEU A 727 -0.90 -25.42 -22.15
C LEU A 727 -1.60 -26.07 -23.34
N ASP A 728 -1.15 -27.25 -23.79
CA ASP A 728 -1.80 -28.02 -24.86
C ASP A 728 -2.43 -29.35 -24.39
N GLY A 729 -2.25 -29.71 -23.12
CA GLY A 729 -2.89 -30.86 -22.49
C GLY A 729 -2.14 -31.35 -21.26
N CYS A 730 -0.80 -31.28 -21.28
CA CYS A 730 0.08 -31.77 -20.22
C CYS A 730 1.29 -30.83 -20.05
N THR A 731 1.65 -30.51 -18.82
CA THR A 731 2.80 -29.64 -18.57
C THR A 731 4.11 -30.37 -18.85
N SER A 732 5.19 -29.62 -19.06
CA SER A 732 6.56 -30.18 -19.03
C SER A 732 6.96 -30.82 -17.68
N LEU A 733 6.12 -30.72 -16.64
CA LEU A 733 6.24 -31.40 -15.34
C LEU A 733 5.30 -32.61 -15.20
N CYS A 734 4.58 -32.99 -16.25
CA CYS A 734 3.70 -34.15 -16.28
C CYS A 734 2.47 -34.10 -15.38
N THR A 735 1.87 -32.91 -15.33
CA THR A 735 0.58 -32.66 -14.69
C THR A 735 -0.42 -32.10 -15.71
N ASP A 736 -1.70 -32.49 -15.60
CA ASP A 736 -2.74 -32.03 -16.54
C ASP A 736 -2.84 -30.49 -16.45
N GLU A 737 -2.78 -29.80 -17.59
CA GLU A 737 -2.84 -28.33 -17.64
C GLU A 737 -4.18 -27.89 -18.21
N HIS A 738 -4.99 -27.22 -17.40
CA HIS A 738 -6.31 -26.79 -17.82
C HIS A 738 -6.40 -25.27 -17.99
N LEU A 739 -6.81 -24.84 -19.19
CA LEU A 739 -6.94 -23.43 -19.56
C LEU A 739 -8.38 -23.07 -19.91
N VAL A 740 -8.92 -22.01 -19.28
CA VAL A 740 -10.21 -21.42 -19.67
C VAL A 740 -10.09 -19.91 -19.84
N ILE A 741 -10.58 -19.41 -20.98
CA ILE A 741 -10.54 -17.99 -21.35
C ILE A 741 -11.97 -17.42 -21.41
N PHE A 742 -12.18 -16.31 -20.70
CA PHE A 742 -13.41 -15.53 -20.69
C PHE A 742 -13.20 -14.22 -21.45
N ASN A 743 -13.85 -14.11 -22.61
CA ASN A 743 -13.93 -12.88 -23.38
C ASN A 743 -15.21 -12.10 -23.01
N TYR A 744 -15.26 -10.82 -23.36
CA TYR A 744 -16.44 -9.98 -23.13
C TYR A 744 -17.71 -10.52 -23.83
N LYS A 745 -18.82 -10.59 -23.09
CA LYS A 745 -20.15 -11.04 -23.57
C LYS A 745 -21.29 -10.05 -23.30
N GLY A 746 -21.01 -8.89 -22.72
CA GLY A 746 -22.05 -7.93 -22.32
C GLY A 746 -22.76 -8.23 -21.01
N SER A 747 -22.45 -9.36 -20.37
CA SER A 747 -23.01 -9.76 -19.08
C SER A 747 -21.97 -10.51 -18.24
N PRO A 748 -22.20 -10.65 -16.92
CA PRO A 748 -21.36 -11.48 -16.08
C PRO A 748 -21.38 -12.94 -16.55
N GLN A 749 -20.26 -13.62 -16.42
CA GLN A 749 -20.10 -15.05 -16.68
C GLN A 749 -19.83 -15.77 -15.36
N THR A 750 -20.05 -17.08 -15.32
CA THR A 750 -19.75 -17.91 -14.15
C THR A 750 -18.83 -19.06 -14.54
N TRP A 751 -18.00 -19.47 -13.60
CA TRP A 751 -17.19 -20.67 -13.71
C TRP A 751 -17.28 -21.46 -12.41
N THR A 752 -17.59 -22.74 -12.53
CA THR A 752 -17.64 -23.66 -11.39
C THR A 752 -16.32 -24.40 -11.35
N VAL A 753 -15.65 -24.36 -10.20
CA VAL A 753 -14.37 -25.03 -9.96
C VAL A 753 -14.57 -26.54 -10.20
N PRO A 754 -13.80 -27.17 -11.11
CA PRO A 754 -13.91 -28.59 -11.37
C PRO A 754 -13.60 -29.45 -10.15
N ALA A 755 -14.07 -30.70 -10.19
CA ALA A 755 -13.72 -31.67 -9.15
C ALA A 755 -12.20 -31.87 -9.06
N GLY A 756 -11.66 -31.92 -7.84
CA GLY A 756 -10.24 -32.16 -7.58
C GLY A 756 -9.35 -30.91 -7.61
N ILE A 757 -9.89 -29.75 -8.00
CA ILE A 757 -9.10 -28.51 -8.12
C ILE A 757 -9.19 -27.70 -6.83
N THR A 758 -8.03 -27.43 -6.23
CA THR A 758 -7.92 -26.67 -4.97
C THR A 758 -7.24 -25.31 -5.13
N GLN A 759 -6.66 -25.04 -6.30
CA GLN A 759 -5.97 -23.79 -6.59
C GLN A 759 -6.11 -23.44 -8.07
N VAL A 760 -6.18 -22.14 -8.39
CA VAL A 760 -6.24 -21.63 -9.77
C VAL A 760 -5.44 -20.34 -9.90
N VAL A 761 -4.66 -20.19 -10.97
CA VAL A 761 -4.01 -18.93 -11.35
C VAL A 761 -4.97 -18.11 -12.20
N ILE A 762 -5.19 -16.86 -11.79
CA ILE A 762 -6.04 -15.90 -12.48
C ILE A 762 -5.18 -14.87 -13.17
N GLU A 763 -5.46 -14.60 -14.45
CA GLU A 763 -4.95 -13.44 -15.16
C GLU A 763 -6.11 -12.62 -15.74
N ALA A 764 -6.08 -11.31 -15.54
CA ALA A 764 -7.12 -10.38 -15.92
C ALA A 764 -6.53 -9.19 -16.67
N TRP A 765 -7.17 -8.79 -17.77
CA TRP A 765 -6.83 -7.61 -18.55
C TRP A 765 -8.03 -6.68 -18.61
N GLY A 766 -7.85 -5.43 -18.18
CA GLY A 766 -8.86 -4.38 -18.24
C GLY A 766 -9.12 -3.95 -19.67
N ALA A 767 -10.23 -3.28 -19.92
CA ALA A 767 -10.55 -2.83 -21.27
C ALA A 767 -9.95 -1.46 -21.60
N GLN A 768 -9.67 -1.24 -22.87
CA GLN A 768 -9.17 0.04 -23.38
C GLN A 768 -10.22 1.15 -23.31
N GLY A 769 -9.78 2.39 -23.10
CA GLY A 769 -10.60 3.58 -23.31
C GLY A 769 -10.97 3.80 -24.78
N GLY A 770 -12.11 4.44 -25.00
CA GLY A 770 -12.51 4.93 -26.31
C GLY A 770 -11.65 6.10 -26.75
N GLY A 771 -11.32 6.13 -28.04
CA GLY A 771 -10.62 7.25 -28.65
C GLY A 771 -11.54 8.42 -29.01
N SER A 772 -11.01 9.47 -29.64
CA SER A 772 -11.77 10.60 -30.19
C SER A 772 -11.34 10.96 -31.62
N LEU A 773 -12.29 11.52 -32.41
CA LEU A 773 -12.02 11.94 -33.79
C LEU A 773 -11.52 13.39 -33.85
N CYS A 774 -10.31 13.62 -34.32
CA CYS A 774 -9.75 14.97 -34.47
C CYS A 774 -10.15 15.66 -35.79
N CYS A 775 -10.15 17.00 -35.81
CA CYS A 775 -10.44 17.81 -37.01
C CYS A 775 -9.50 17.51 -38.21
N SER A 776 -8.33 16.91 -37.94
CA SER A 776 -7.28 16.58 -38.92
C SER A 776 -7.35 15.14 -39.45
N GLY A 777 -8.26 14.30 -38.96
CA GLY A 777 -8.37 12.88 -39.33
C GLY A 777 -7.38 11.95 -38.62
N THR A 778 -6.74 12.43 -37.54
CA THR A 778 -5.96 11.60 -36.61
C THR A 778 -6.87 11.10 -35.47
N ASN A 779 -6.71 9.84 -35.08
CA ASN A 779 -7.44 9.25 -33.95
C ASN A 779 -6.53 9.34 -32.72
N ASP A 780 -7.01 9.93 -31.64
CA ASP A 780 -6.39 9.79 -30.33
C ASP A 780 -6.99 8.56 -29.67
N ASP A 781 -6.16 7.59 -29.31
CA ASP A 781 -6.62 6.39 -28.62
C ASP A 781 -6.87 6.69 -27.13
N GLY A 782 -7.87 6.04 -26.54
CA GLY A 782 -8.03 6.03 -25.09
C GLY A 782 -6.87 5.26 -24.45
N GLY A 783 -6.71 5.43 -23.13
CA GLY A 783 -5.71 4.70 -22.37
C GLY A 783 -5.90 3.19 -22.50
N GLN A 784 -4.81 2.43 -22.45
CA GLN A 784 -4.85 0.98 -22.46
C GLN A 784 -5.44 0.44 -21.16
N GLY A 785 -6.06 -0.74 -21.22
CA GLY A 785 -6.46 -1.47 -20.03
C GLY A 785 -5.22 -2.04 -19.32
N GLY A 786 -5.32 -2.18 -18.00
CA GLY A 786 -4.26 -2.73 -17.18
C GLY A 786 -4.25 -4.25 -17.11
N TYR A 787 -3.30 -4.78 -16.35
CA TYR A 787 -3.16 -6.21 -16.10
C TYR A 787 -3.13 -6.51 -14.60
N ALA A 788 -3.69 -7.65 -14.21
CA ALA A 788 -3.64 -8.18 -12.86
C ALA A 788 -3.54 -9.71 -12.91
N THR A 789 -2.68 -10.29 -12.07
CA THR A 789 -2.55 -11.74 -11.91
C THR A 789 -2.44 -12.13 -10.44
N GLY A 790 -2.76 -13.38 -10.11
CA GLY A 790 -2.49 -13.99 -8.80
C GLY A 790 -3.13 -15.36 -8.66
N THR A 791 -2.74 -16.07 -7.61
CA THR A 791 -3.18 -17.43 -7.30
C THR A 791 -4.33 -17.41 -6.30
N LEU A 792 -5.41 -18.14 -6.58
CA LEU A 792 -6.58 -18.24 -5.73
C LEU A 792 -6.75 -19.67 -5.23
N ASP A 793 -6.85 -19.83 -3.92
CA ASP A 793 -7.30 -21.08 -3.31
C ASP A 793 -8.82 -21.23 -3.51
N VAL A 794 -9.22 -22.35 -4.08
CA VAL A 794 -10.60 -22.66 -4.47
C VAL A 794 -11.07 -23.97 -3.87
N THR A 795 -12.38 -24.11 -3.70
CA THR A 795 -13.00 -25.39 -3.32
C THR A 795 -13.67 -26.02 -4.54
N PRO A 796 -13.52 -27.34 -4.79
CA PRO A 796 -14.29 -28.02 -5.83
C PRO A 796 -15.80 -27.72 -5.73
N GLY A 797 -16.42 -27.35 -6.85
CA GLY A 797 -17.83 -26.94 -6.89
C GLY A 797 -18.10 -25.47 -6.53
N GLU A 798 -17.10 -24.72 -6.08
CA GLU A 798 -17.23 -23.28 -5.83
C GLU A 798 -17.50 -22.52 -7.13
N VAL A 799 -18.38 -21.50 -7.08
CA VAL A 799 -18.74 -20.69 -8.26
C VAL A 799 -18.08 -19.32 -8.21
N LEU A 800 -17.16 -19.09 -9.14
CA LEU A 800 -16.56 -17.77 -9.39
C LEU A 800 -17.39 -17.00 -10.43
N ARG A 801 -17.49 -15.69 -10.24
CA ARG A 801 -18.18 -14.78 -11.17
C ARG A 801 -17.17 -13.89 -11.89
N ILE A 802 -17.23 -13.90 -13.22
CA ILE A 802 -16.27 -13.26 -14.10
C ILE A 802 -16.93 -12.06 -14.79
N TYR A 803 -16.37 -10.89 -14.57
CA TYR A 803 -16.80 -9.62 -15.16
C TYR A 803 -15.72 -9.11 -16.09
N VAL A 804 -15.94 -9.24 -17.39
CA VAL A 804 -14.98 -8.79 -18.39
C VAL A 804 -15.32 -7.39 -18.88
N GLY A 805 -14.38 -6.44 -18.79
CA GLY A 805 -14.63 -5.05 -19.18
C GLY A 805 -14.85 -4.91 -20.68
N GLN A 806 -15.72 -3.97 -21.08
CA GLN A 806 -15.86 -3.56 -22.48
C GLN A 806 -14.96 -2.37 -22.80
N LYS A 807 -14.45 -2.29 -24.04
CA LYS A 807 -13.81 -1.09 -24.56
C LYS A 807 -14.79 0.10 -24.52
N GLY A 808 -14.29 1.27 -24.15
CA GLY A 808 -15.07 2.51 -24.20
C GLY A 808 -15.43 2.93 -25.63
N ASP A 809 -16.59 3.56 -25.81
CA ASP A 809 -17.01 4.01 -27.13
C ASP A 809 -16.13 5.13 -27.67
N PHE A 810 -15.98 5.14 -28.99
CA PHE A 810 -15.28 6.19 -29.71
C PHE A 810 -16.09 7.49 -29.80
N GLY A 811 -15.41 8.62 -29.65
CA GLY A 811 -15.97 9.97 -29.55
C GLY A 811 -16.69 10.52 -30.78
N ASN A 812 -17.92 10.06 -31.09
CA ASN A 812 -18.87 10.73 -32.01
C ASN A 812 -20.29 10.07 -32.04
N PRO A 813 -21.41 10.73 -31.68
CA PRO A 813 -21.57 11.98 -30.94
C PRO A 813 -21.75 11.78 -29.43
N LEU A 814 -22.11 10.61 -28.94
CA LEU A 814 -22.22 10.28 -27.51
C LEU A 814 -21.45 8.98 -27.29
N SER A 815 -20.55 8.98 -26.31
CA SER A 815 -19.65 7.85 -26.08
C SER A 815 -20.04 7.18 -24.78
N ALA A 816 -20.67 6.00 -24.83
CA ALA A 816 -20.89 5.25 -23.62
C ALA A 816 -19.54 4.83 -23.02
N GLY A 817 -19.48 4.77 -21.69
CA GLY A 817 -18.38 4.10 -21.02
C GLY A 817 -18.49 2.60 -21.22
N GLY A 818 -17.36 1.91 -21.17
CA GLY A 818 -17.30 0.47 -21.23
C GLY A 818 -18.06 -0.20 -20.08
N TRP A 819 -18.76 -1.29 -20.37
CA TRP A 819 -19.39 -2.15 -19.37
C TRP A 819 -18.43 -2.58 -18.26
N ASN A 820 -18.95 -2.73 -17.05
CA ASN A 820 -18.20 -2.92 -15.78
C ASN A 820 -17.43 -1.68 -15.29
N GLY A 821 -18.10 -0.52 -15.36
CA GLY A 821 -17.69 0.68 -14.62
C GLY A 821 -16.90 1.72 -15.41
N GLY A 822 -16.82 1.62 -16.74
CA GLY A 822 -16.26 2.69 -17.57
C GLY A 822 -17.16 3.94 -17.55
N GLY A 823 -16.55 5.11 -17.47
CA GLY A 823 -17.25 6.39 -17.46
C GLY A 823 -17.63 6.87 -18.86
N GLY A 824 -18.85 7.40 -19.02
CA GLY A 824 -19.32 7.95 -20.30
C GLY A 824 -18.60 9.23 -20.72
N GLY A 825 -18.18 9.30 -21.98
CA GLY A 825 -17.62 10.49 -22.62
C GLY A 825 -18.70 11.44 -23.14
N GLY A 826 -18.32 12.71 -23.28
CA GLY A 826 -19.11 13.75 -23.92
C GLY A 826 -18.99 13.73 -25.45
N HIS A 827 -19.63 14.69 -26.11
CA HIS A 827 -19.43 14.93 -27.54
C HIS A 827 -17.94 15.14 -27.83
N TYR A 828 -17.38 14.33 -28.74
CA TYR A 828 -15.96 14.37 -29.13
C TYR A 828 -14.95 13.94 -28.06
N GLY A 829 -15.41 13.40 -26.92
CA GLY A 829 -14.55 12.69 -25.97
C GLY A 829 -14.93 11.22 -25.91
N GLY A 830 -13.93 10.35 -25.80
CA GLY A 830 -14.14 8.91 -25.69
C GLY A 830 -14.68 8.51 -24.32
N GLY A 831 -15.40 7.40 -24.26
CA GLY A 831 -15.76 6.76 -23.00
C GLY A 831 -14.54 6.08 -22.37
N GLY A 832 -14.48 5.98 -21.05
CA GLY A 832 -13.49 5.14 -20.38
C GLY A 832 -13.82 3.65 -20.56
N GLY A 833 -12.80 2.80 -20.59
CA GLY A 833 -12.93 1.35 -20.65
C GLY A 833 -13.42 0.76 -19.32
N GLY A 834 -14.08 -0.38 -19.40
CA GLY A 834 -14.52 -1.16 -18.25
C GLY A 834 -13.37 -1.83 -17.50
N ALA A 835 -13.53 -2.01 -16.20
CA ALA A 835 -12.65 -2.90 -15.44
C ALA A 835 -12.92 -4.36 -15.81
N THR A 836 -11.92 -5.21 -15.63
CA THR A 836 -12.09 -6.66 -15.66
C THR A 836 -11.81 -7.21 -14.27
N ASP A 837 -12.73 -7.99 -13.71
CA ASP A 837 -12.61 -8.50 -12.35
C ASP A 837 -13.22 -9.90 -12.18
N VAL A 838 -12.77 -10.58 -11.13
CA VAL A 838 -13.34 -11.85 -10.65
C VAL A 838 -13.88 -11.64 -9.24
N ARG A 839 -15.03 -12.24 -8.94
CA ARG A 839 -15.71 -12.14 -7.64
C ARG A 839 -15.99 -13.49 -7.02
N LYS A 840 -15.87 -13.55 -5.69
CA LYS A 840 -16.15 -14.71 -4.83
C LYS A 840 -17.22 -14.34 -3.81
N GLY A 841 -18.16 -15.25 -3.53
CA GLY A 841 -19.22 -15.04 -2.52
C GLY A 841 -20.42 -14.17 -2.94
N GLY A 842 -20.26 -13.23 -3.88
CA GLY A 842 -21.37 -12.36 -4.30
C GLY A 842 -21.16 -11.62 -5.63
N THR A 843 -22.05 -10.65 -5.91
CA THR A 843 -22.06 -9.83 -7.13
C THR A 843 -21.74 -8.36 -6.86
N ASP A 844 -21.49 -7.98 -5.61
CA ASP A 844 -21.19 -6.61 -5.24
C ASP A 844 -19.75 -6.25 -5.56
N CYS A 845 -19.47 -4.96 -5.58
CA CYS A 845 -18.14 -4.44 -5.85
C CYS A 845 -17.10 -4.81 -4.79
N LEU A 846 -17.53 -5.07 -3.56
CA LEU A 846 -16.65 -5.50 -2.48
C LEU A 846 -16.26 -6.98 -2.61
N ASP A 847 -16.99 -7.75 -3.41
CA ASP A 847 -16.72 -9.19 -3.63
C ASP A 847 -15.59 -9.42 -4.64
N ARG A 848 -15.02 -8.35 -5.21
CA ARG A 848 -13.90 -8.41 -6.14
C ARG A 848 -12.66 -8.90 -5.43
N ILE A 849 -12.07 -9.97 -5.93
CA ILE A 849 -10.84 -10.57 -5.38
C ILE A 849 -9.59 -10.14 -6.18
N ILE A 850 -9.78 -9.84 -7.47
CA ILE A 850 -8.77 -9.34 -8.39
C ILE A 850 -9.41 -8.40 -9.41
N VAL A 851 -8.76 -7.29 -9.72
CA VAL A 851 -9.24 -6.28 -10.67
C VAL A 851 -8.10 -5.80 -11.56
N ALA A 852 -8.31 -5.84 -12.88
CA ALA A 852 -7.54 -5.13 -13.87
C ALA A 852 -8.31 -3.86 -14.31
N GLY A 853 -7.73 -2.70 -14.05
CA GLY A 853 -8.38 -1.41 -14.32
C GLY A 853 -8.53 -1.12 -15.81
N GLY A 854 -9.64 -0.52 -16.21
CA GLY A 854 -9.88 -0.02 -17.56
C GLY A 854 -9.22 1.33 -17.81
N GLY A 855 -8.85 1.60 -19.06
CA GLY A 855 -8.22 2.85 -19.46
C GLY A 855 -9.18 4.03 -19.56
N GLY A 856 -8.69 5.25 -19.37
CA GLY A 856 -9.46 6.48 -19.53
C GLY A 856 -9.77 6.81 -20.98
N GLY A 857 -10.86 7.54 -21.23
CA GLY A 857 -11.21 8.00 -22.57
C GLY A 857 -10.24 9.06 -23.10
N GLY A 858 -10.02 9.07 -24.41
CA GLY A 858 -9.29 10.13 -25.11
C GLY A 858 -10.16 11.37 -25.36
N ASN A 859 -9.54 12.50 -25.70
CA ASN A 859 -10.25 13.75 -25.99
C ASN A 859 -9.54 14.56 -27.09
N CYS A 860 -10.32 15.20 -27.97
CA CYS A 860 -9.78 16.06 -29.01
C CYS A 860 -10.05 17.56 -28.74
N GLY A 861 -8.98 18.37 -28.71
CA GLY A 861 -8.99 19.80 -28.98
C GLY A 861 -8.28 20.06 -30.32
N CYS A 862 -8.54 21.16 -31.01
CA CYS A 862 -7.78 21.52 -32.22
C CYS A 862 -6.97 22.80 -31.91
N PRO A 863 -5.63 22.78 -31.97
CA PRO A 863 -4.72 21.76 -32.54
C PRO A 863 -4.20 20.65 -31.58
N ASP A 864 -4.81 20.41 -30.41
CA ASP A 864 -4.17 19.73 -29.26
C ASP A 864 -4.86 18.42 -28.79
N HIS A 865 -4.04 17.38 -28.53
CA HIS A 865 -4.47 16.00 -28.25
C HIS A 865 -4.39 15.65 -26.75
N GLY A 866 -5.44 15.06 -26.18
CA GLY A 866 -5.50 14.61 -24.78
C GLY A 866 -5.73 13.10 -24.67
N GLN A 867 -4.66 12.31 -24.61
CA GLN A 867 -4.74 10.85 -24.44
C GLN A 867 -5.32 10.47 -23.07
N GLY A 868 -6.15 9.44 -23.04
CA GLY A 868 -6.62 8.86 -21.79
C GLY A 868 -5.49 8.18 -21.01
N GLY A 869 -5.59 8.16 -19.69
CA GLY A 869 -4.62 7.48 -18.82
C GLY A 869 -4.85 5.97 -18.83
N ASP A 870 -3.77 5.20 -18.86
CA ASP A 870 -3.82 3.73 -18.77
C ASP A 870 -4.42 3.26 -17.44
N GLY A 871 -5.23 2.19 -17.50
CA GLY A 871 -5.81 1.54 -16.32
C GLY A 871 -4.86 0.51 -15.71
N GLY A 872 -5.13 0.06 -14.48
CA GLY A 872 -4.34 -0.95 -13.76
C GLY A 872 -3.28 -0.36 -12.83
N GLY A 873 -2.44 -1.22 -12.27
CA GLY A 873 -1.52 -0.84 -11.19
C GLY A 873 -2.25 -0.55 -9.87
N THR A 874 -1.50 -0.27 -8.80
CA THR A 874 -2.11 0.22 -7.54
C THR A 874 -2.80 1.57 -7.74
N ASP A 875 -2.31 2.35 -8.70
CA ASP A 875 -2.89 3.61 -9.14
C ASP A 875 -2.98 3.61 -10.67
N GLY A 876 -4.16 3.92 -11.20
CA GLY A 876 -4.32 4.17 -12.63
C GLY A 876 -3.56 5.42 -13.05
N ALA A 877 -3.11 5.46 -14.31
CA ALA A 877 -2.41 6.63 -14.82
C ALA A 877 -3.36 7.83 -15.00
N PRO A 878 -2.87 9.07 -14.76
CA PRO A 878 -3.63 10.27 -15.13
C PRO A 878 -3.74 10.38 -16.65
N GLY A 879 -4.78 11.07 -17.12
CA GLY A 879 -4.86 11.48 -18.52
C GLY A 879 -3.76 12.49 -18.87
N LEU A 880 -3.52 12.70 -20.17
CA LEU A 880 -2.59 13.70 -20.66
C LEU A 880 -3.30 15.01 -21.03
N SER A 881 -2.58 16.12 -20.88
CA SER A 881 -3.01 17.46 -21.27
C SER A 881 -1.90 18.21 -21.97
N PHE A 882 -2.26 19.09 -22.90
CA PHE A 882 -1.30 19.92 -23.66
C PHE A 882 -1.59 21.43 -23.59
N THR A 883 -2.79 21.90 -23.19
CA THR A 883 -3.15 23.33 -23.24
C THR A 883 -3.90 23.88 -22.02
N GLY A 884 -3.20 24.10 -20.90
CA GLY A 884 -3.70 24.89 -19.76
C GLY A 884 -4.91 24.30 -19.01
N TRP A 885 -5.45 23.18 -19.47
CA TRP A 885 -6.47 22.38 -18.81
C TRP A 885 -5.80 21.29 -17.97
N VAL A 886 -6.39 20.99 -16.83
CA VAL A 886 -5.92 19.94 -15.92
C VAL A 886 -6.52 18.61 -16.37
N PRO A 887 -5.69 17.58 -16.67
CA PRO A 887 -6.20 16.25 -16.98
C PRO A 887 -6.79 15.58 -15.74
N ALA A 888 -7.59 14.55 -15.93
CA ALA A 888 -8.11 13.78 -14.79
C ALA A 888 -7.03 12.87 -14.21
N GLY A 889 -7.07 12.69 -12.89
CA GLY A 889 -6.24 11.71 -12.20
C GLY A 889 -6.80 10.30 -12.38
N GLY A 890 -5.92 9.30 -12.34
CA GLY A 890 -6.35 7.90 -12.25
C GLY A 890 -6.83 7.54 -10.84
N GLY A 891 -7.62 6.47 -10.75
CA GLY A 891 -8.09 5.93 -9.47
C GLY A 891 -6.94 5.31 -8.66
N SER A 892 -7.08 5.27 -7.34
CA SER A 892 -6.14 4.63 -6.42
C SER A 892 -6.76 3.46 -5.66
N GLN A 893 -6.01 2.80 -4.79
CA GLN A 893 -6.55 1.76 -3.91
C GLN A 893 -7.63 2.23 -2.92
N THR A 894 -7.74 3.54 -2.66
CA THR A 894 -8.64 4.08 -1.62
C THR A 894 -9.59 5.16 -2.12
N ASN A 895 -9.35 5.74 -3.29
CA ASN A 895 -10.11 6.89 -3.78
C ASN A 895 -10.24 6.86 -5.31
N GLY A 896 -11.37 7.39 -5.79
CA GLY A 896 -11.55 7.66 -7.21
C GLY A 896 -10.62 8.75 -7.70
N GLY A 897 -10.29 8.67 -8.99
CA GLY A 897 -9.36 9.59 -9.62
C GLY A 897 -9.85 11.03 -9.54
N SER A 898 -8.91 11.97 -9.31
CA SER A 898 -9.22 13.39 -9.14
C SER A 898 -9.87 13.97 -10.40
N PRO A 899 -10.79 14.95 -10.25
CA PRO A 899 -11.46 15.54 -11.40
C PRO A 899 -10.46 16.36 -12.21
N GLY A 900 -10.52 16.22 -13.54
CA GLY A 900 -9.87 17.17 -14.43
C GLY A 900 -10.62 18.50 -14.46
N SER A 901 -10.20 19.41 -15.33
CA SER A 901 -10.90 20.69 -15.52
C SER A 901 -12.38 20.47 -15.82
N ASN A 902 -13.26 21.12 -15.04
CA ASN A 902 -14.72 20.97 -15.10
C ASN A 902 -15.27 19.53 -15.03
N GLY A 903 -14.42 18.55 -14.74
CA GLY A 903 -14.80 17.15 -14.63
C GLY A 903 -15.29 16.78 -13.23
N SER A 904 -15.54 15.50 -13.04
CA SER A 904 -15.86 14.93 -11.74
C SER A 904 -14.93 13.77 -11.40
N SER A 905 -14.81 13.48 -10.11
CA SER A 905 -13.98 12.38 -9.64
C SER A 905 -14.60 11.04 -9.99
N GLY A 906 -13.76 10.03 -10.20
CA GLY A 906 -14.23 8.65 -10.20
C GLY A 906 -14.77 8.23 -8.82
N SER A 907 -15.37 7.05 -8.75
CA SER A 907 -15.85 6.45 -7.51
C SER A 907 -15.38 5.01 -7.39
N PHE A 908 -15.65 4.40 -6.24
CA PHE A 908 -15.52 2.96 -6.08
C PHE A 908 -16.27 2.25 -7.22
N CYS A 909 -15.62 1.30 -7.87
CA CYS A 909 -16.13 0.54 -9.02
C CYS A 909 -16.47 1.28 -10.32
N SER A 910 -16.38 2.61 -10.38
CA SER A 910 -16.92 3.36 -11.51
C SER A 910 -16.08 4.58 -11.85
N GLY A 911 -15.77 4.71 -13.13
CA GLY A 911 -15.18 5.91 -13.72
C GLY A 911 -16.20 7.04 -13.80
N SER A 912 -15.71 8.27 -13.71
CA SER A 912 -16.57 9.44 -13.84
C SER A 912 -17.16 9.58 -15.25
N SER A 913 -18.43 9.95 -15.32
CA SER A 913 -19.21 10.07 -16.56
C SER A 913 -19.71 11.49 -16.81
N HIS A 914 -19.67 11.96 -18.05
CA HIS A 914 -20.19 13.27 -18.49
C HIS A 914 -20.93 13.17 -19.84
N LEU A 915 -21.97 12.34 -19.89
CA LEU A 915 -22.82 12.14 -21.08
C LEU A 915 -23.51 13.46 -21.51
N GLY A 916 -23.44 13.77 -22.82
CA GLY A 916 -24.12 14.93 -23.42
C GLY A 916 -23.43 16.29 -23.24
N SER A 917 -22.28 16.34 -22.57
CA SER A 917 -21.45 17.55 -22.47
C SER A 917 -20.43 17.60 -23.61
N TYR A 918 -19.94 18.78 -24.01
CA TYR A 918 -18.95 18.89 -25.10
C TYR A 918 -17.52 18.67 -24.59
N HIS A 919 -16.70 17.92 -25.32
CA HIS A 919 -15.27 17.66 -25.06
C HIS A 919 -14.96 17.09 -23.68
N PHE A 920 -15.72 16.10 -23.19
CA PHE A 920 -15.40 15.40 -21.95
C PHE A 920 -14.90 13.98 -22.23
N ALA A 921 -13.73 13.63 -21.71
CA ALA A 921 -13.31 12.24 -21.64
C ALA A 921 -13.85 11.59 -20.37
N GLY A 922 -14.36 10.36 -20.50
CA GLY A 922 -14.79 9.53 -19.36
C GLY A 922 -13.61 8.89 -18.64
N GLY A 923 -13.74 8.66 -17.33
CA GLY A 923 -12.73 7.93 -16.56
C GLY A 923 -12.84 6.41 -16.76
N GLY A 924 -11.72 5.68 -16.67
CA GLY A 924 -11.71 4.22 -16.73
C GLY A 924 -12.31 3.57 -15.48
N GLY A 925 -12.93 2.40 -15.63
CA GLY A 925 -13.40 1.59 -14.50
C GLY A 925 -12.22 0.96 -13.75
N GLY A 926 -12.38 0.69 -12.45
CA GLY A 926 -11.31 0.07 -11.66
C GLY A 926 -11.83 -0.37 -10.30
N TRP A 927 -10.93 -0.75 -9.39
CA TRP A 927 -11.27 -0.87 -7.97
C TRP A 927 -11.80 0.48 -7.46
N TYR A 928 -11.06 1.55 -7.75
CA TYR A 928 -11.63 2.87 -7.90
C TYR A 928 -11.43 3.34 -9.34
N GLY A 929 -12.47 3.93 -9.92
CA GLY A 929 -12.43 4.46 -11.28
C GLY A 929 -11.67 5.77 -11.38
N GLY A 930 -11.21 6.09 -12.59
CA GLY A 930 -10.56 7.35 -12.91
C GLY A 930 -11.52 8.55 -13.00
N GLY A 931 -10.96 9.75 -12.93
CA GLY A 931 -11.73 10.99 -13.10
C GLY A 931 -12.05 11.29 -14.58
N ALA A 932 -13.02 12.18 -14.80
CA ALA A 932 -13.34 12.73 -16.11
C ALA A 932 -12.69 14.11 -16.27
N ALA A 933 -12.45 14.53 -17.52
CA ALA A 933 -11.85 15.84 -17.80
C ALA A 933 -12.45 16.50 -19.04
N TYR A 934 -12.65 17.82 -18.96
CA TYR A 934 -12.96 18.66 -20.10
C TYR A 934 -11.69 19.02 -20.88
N ALA A 935 -11.72 18.88 -22.20
CA ALA A 935 -10.64 19.18 -23.13
C ALA A 935 -9.26 18.56 -22.78
N ALA A 936 -9.26 17.49 -21.98
CA ALA A 936 -8.11 16.68 -21.62
C ALA A 936 -8.53 15.21 -21.47
N GLY A 937 -7.56 14.30 -21.36
CA GLY A 937 -7.82 12.88 -21.19
C GLY A 937 -8.43 12.52 -19.83
N GLY A 938 -9.26 11.47 -19.84
CA GLY A 938 -9.78 10.84 -18.63
C GLY A 938 -8.68 10.04 -17.93
N GLY A 939 -8.78 9.87 -16.61
CA GLY A 939 -7.84 9.01 -15.87
C GLY A 939 -8.20 7.53 -16.00
N GLY A 940 -7.21 6.64 -15.92
CA GLY A 940 -7.43 5.20 -15.84
C GLY A 940 -7.94 4.76 -14.47
N GLY A 941 -8.66 3.64 -14.39
CA GLY A 941 -9.03 3.05 -13.10
C GLY A 941 -7.89 2.23 -12.49
N SER A 942 -7.86 2.09 -11.16
CA SER A 942 -6.87 1.25 -10.49
C SER A 942 -7.16 -0.24 -10.65
N GLY A 943 -6.12 -1.06 -10.57
CA GLY A 943 -6.24 -2.49 -10.29
C GLY A 943 -6.53 -2.76 -8.80
N TYR A 944 -6.65 -4.03 -8.43
CA TYR A 944 -6.75 -4.48 -7.04
C TYR A 944 -6.34 -5.95 -6.93
N ILE A 945 -5.58 -6.25 -5.89
CA ILE A 945 -5.08 -7.58 -5.54
C ILE A 945 -5.37 -7.74 -4.04
N GLY A 946 -6.46 -8.41 -3.67
CA GLY A 946 -6.82 -8.55 -2.26
C GLY A 946 -7.42 -9.90 -1.87
N GLY A 947 -7.82 -10.72 -2.83
CA GLY A 947 -8.30 -12.08 -2.59
C GLY A 947 -7.46 -13.17 -3.23
N VAL A 948 -6.20 -12.88 -3.60
CA VAL A 948 -5.27 -13.83 -4.23
C VAL A 948 -3.88 -13.75 -3.58
N THR A 949 -3.12 -14.83 -3.61
CA THR A 949 -1.70 -14.92 -3.23
C THR A 949 -0.81 -14.70 -4.47
N ASP A 950 0.46 -14.36 -4.25
CA ASP A 950 1.46 -14.08 -5.31
C ASP A 950 0.99 -13.10 -6.39
N GLY A 951 0.07 -12.21 -6.01
CA GLY A 951 -0.60 -11.35 -6.97
C GLY A 951 0.22 -10.13 -7.36
N SER A 952 0.10 -9.71 -8.61
CA SER A 952 0.72 -8.50 -9.14
C SER A 952 -0.23 -7.75 -10.07
N THR A 953 -0.02 -6.44 -10.22
CA THR A 953 -0.79 -5.62 -11.16
C THR A 953 0.10 -4.59 -11.83
N SER A 954 -0.16 -4.32 -13.12
CA SER A 954 0.56 -3.32 -13.91
C SER A 954 -0.40 -2.41 -14.66
N THR A 955 0.05 -1.18 -14.89
CA THR A 955 -0.70 -0.16 -15.63
C THR A 955 -0.51 -0.35 -17.14
N GLY A 956 -1.59 -0.31 -17.91
CA GLY A 956 -1.59 -0.46 -19.38
C GLY A 956 -1.26 -1.87 -19.87
N GLY A 957 -1.10 -2.01 -21.19
CA GLY A 957 -0.66 -3.24 -21.85
C GLY A 957 -1.75 -4.03 -22.58
N HIS A 958 -3.02 -3.60 -22.55
CA HIS A 958 -4.12 -4.28 -23.25
C HIS A 958 -5.00 -3.35 -24.09
N ASP A 959 -5.19 -3.72 -25.36
CA ASP A 959 -6.07 -3.07 -26.33
C ASP A 959 -7.37 -3.86 -26.51
N GLY A 960 -8.48 -3.16 -26.75
CA GLY A 960 -9.78 -3.80 -26.98
C GLY A 960 -10.59 -4.05 -25.71
N ASP A 961 -11.53 -4.99 -25.81
CA ASP A 961 -12.28 -5.50 -24.66
C ASP A 961 -11.34 -6.29 -23.74
N GLY A 962 -11.65 -6.32 -22.45
CA GLY A 962 -10.88 -7.10 -21.50
C GLY A 962 -10.96 -8.61 -21.73
N LYS A 963 -10.21 -9.37 -20.95
CA LYS A 963 -10.31 -10.83 -20.88
C LYS A 963 -9.89 -11.34 -19.50
N VAL A 964 -10.37 -12.52 -19.13
CA VAL A 964 -9.88 -13.27 -17.95
C VAL A 964 -9.44 -14.65 -18.39
N GLN A 965 -8.36 -15.15 -17.79
CA GLN A 965 -7.82 -16.47 -18.03
C GLN A 965 -7.63 -17.19 -16.69
N PHE A 966 -8.07 -18.44 -16.63
CA PHE A 966 -7.83 -19.36 -15.52
C PHE A 966 -6.93 -20.50 -15.99
N THR A 967 -5.92 -20.81 -15.17
CA THR A 967 -4.98 -21.92 -15.37
C THR A 967 -4.87 -22.72 -14.06
N TRP A 968 -5.00 -24.03 -14.10
CA TRP A 968 -4.90 -24.89 -12.91
C TRP A 968 -4.46 -26.31 -13.25
#